data_AF-A0AAQ3Q9X6-F1
#
_entry.id   AF-A0AAQ3Q9X6-F1
#
_cell.length_a   1.000
_cell.length_b   1.000
_cell.length_c   1.000
_cell.angle_alpha   90.00
_cell.angle_beta   90.00
_cell.angle_gamma   90.00
#
_symmetry.space_group_name_H-M   'P 1'
#
loop_
_entity.id
_entity.type
_entity.pdbx_description
1 polymer ?
#
loop_
_entity_poly.entity_id
_entity_poly.type
_entity_poly.pdbx_seq_one_letter_code
_entity_poly.pdbx_strand_id
1 'polypeptide(L)'
;MFPPNSLLLVLLVSISFPAIVASPLSTVAISRSSNATVVCALVHSTEGYDLSCTTVLPERQLRTYKSGSIASSAIAGGDGFLCFLSLSANLSSMVWWGMYQESSYYGSSKDYKRVYRGPPLADLSSGDSRVCAIVGDGDLRRPICWRWKQLVFPDGLSLADIAVGGEFVCGLLRVSLEIRCFGNDTSVVGHEPPGSYFTIAAGTRHACAVSKEGRLVCWGAGDPGVEGATPSEIISLALGENKTCTLDSNGSVACWGKYSRLPYSLASTEFMAIQAKGSAICGILRVNYSLACWGNEILYHNPFIYDRVLPGTCVPSSSCSCGPLEGSGTLCSDGNVVCHLCESKKVTISPSASPPPPPAPASRRAPPPPSPNKASTPQWSRKTTYIMIGSVGSAIGLVALLLFFFFCFGQCNGRVHDADKMHSATRGALPPGVPSALARMRGEESSQSTSEWRFSSLIGRGHSIIIEEFPLSVLLAATDNFAESHKIGSGSFGSVYRATLGDGRVVAIKRAEASVSSSNTAAATTVAACENKRPDKERAFLAELALLSRVNHKNLVRLLGYCKQGAERVLVYEFMANGTLHDHLHRLSSPTLASWGARLRVALDAARGLEYLHVYAVPPIIHRDIKSSNILLDDTWTAQVSDFGLSLMTPVDGAENEPDCSDPVRAAGTVGYMDPEYYRLQRLTAKSDVYSFGVVLLELLTGCKVINRYEDSGTPKNVVEFAVPHIAADDIHKVLDPKLPLPTPSEIEAVTYVGYLAIDCVIPEGKERPTMTEVVNGLERAVVACVQ
;
A
#
# COMPACT_ATOMS: atom_id res chain seq x y z
N MET A 1 34.71 -24.65 -48.02
CA MET A 1 34.76 -23.68 -49.13
C MET A 1 33.32 -23.26 -49.39
N PHE A 2 33.05 -21.94 -49.34
CA PHE A 2 31.77 -21.25 -49.63
C PHE A 2 30.62 -21.31 -48.58
N PRO A 3 29.79 -20.23 -48.49
CA PRO A 3 29.51 -19.51 -47.25
C PRO A 3 27.96 -19.32 -47.04
N PRO A 4 27.38 -18.16 -46.63
CA PRO A 4 26.40 -18.07 -45.54
C PRO A 4 24.98 -17.65 -45.99
N ASN A 5 24.12 -17.34 -44.99
CA ASN A 5 22.83 -16.64 -45.04
C ASN A 5 21.57 -17.49 -45.16
N SER A 6 20.83 -17.57 -44.06
CA SER A 6 19.42 -17.14 -44.00
C SER A 6 19.00 -16.98 -42.53
N LEU A 7 19.14 -15.74 -42.04
CA LEU A 7 18.47 -15.25 -40.83
C LEU A 7 16.98 -15.08 -41.21
N LEU A 8 16.09 -15.96 -40.73
CA LEU A 8 14.66 -15.75 -40.88
C LEU A 8 14.19 -14.81 -39.76
N LEU A 9 14.15 -13.51 -40.09
CA LEU A 9 13.52 -12.49 -39.25
C LEU A 9 12.01 -12.72 -39.27
N VAL A 10 11.46 -13.32 -38.22
CA VAL A 10 10.00 -13.34 -38.01
C VAL A 10 9.60 -11.94 -37.56
N LEU A 11 9.13 -11.14 -38.53
CA LEU A 11 8.39 -9.91 -38.28
C LEU A 11 7.07 -10.29 -37.58
N LEU A 12 7.09 -10.27 -36.25
CA LEU A 12 5.87 -10.08 -35.47
C LEU A 12 5.39 -8.65 -35.75
N VAL A 13 4.52 -8.50 -36.74
CA VAL A 13 3.66 -7.32 -36.80
C VAL A 13 2.72 -7.47 -35.60
N SER A 14 3.11 -6.91 -34.46
CA SER A 14 2.17 -6.53 -33.42
C SER A 14 1.18 -5.57 -34.07
N ILE A 15 -0.02 -6.07 -34.39
CA ILE A 15 -1.16 -5.21 -34.57
C ILE A 15 -1.43 -4.62 -33.19
N SER A 16 -0.74 -3.53 -32.87
CA SER A 16 -1.08 -2.65 -31.78
C SER A 16 -2.45 -2.10 -32.11
N PHE A 17 -3.49 -2.74 -31.55
CA PHE A 17 -4.75 -2.08 -31.34
C PHE A 17 -4.45 -0.77 -30.59
N PRO A 18 -5.00 0.39 -30.99
CA PRO A 18 -4.81 1.59 -30.22
C PRO A 18 -5.30 1.28 -28.81
N ALA A 19 -4.40 1.41 -27.84
CA ALA A 19 -4.78 1.39 -26.44
C ALA A 19 -5.93 2.38 -26.28
N ILE A 20 -7.06 1.94 -25.76
CA ILE A 20 -8.13 2.86 -25.34
C ILE A 20 -7.53 3.63 -24.16
N VAL A 21 -7.04 4.82 -24.51
CA VAL A 21 -6.34 5.79 -23.66
C VAL A 21 -7.21 6.13 -22.47
N ALA A 22 -6.60 6.20 -21.28
CA ALA A 22 -7.27 6.64 -20.06
C ALA A 22 -7.88 8.04 -20.28
N SER A 23 -9.22 8.11 -20.27
CA SER A 23 -9.95 9.38 -20.20
C SER A 23 -9.62 10.05 -18.85
N PRO A 24 -9.47 11.38 -18.79
CA PRO A 24 -9.29 12.05 -17.51
C PRO A 24 -10.50 11.76 -16.62
N LEU A 25 -10.26 11.38 -15.36
CA LEU A 25 -11.36 11.15 -14.42
C LEU A 25 -12.06 12.47 -14.11
N SER A 26 -13.35 12.39 -13.78
CA SER A 26 -14.18 13.57 -13.52
C SER A 26 -13.68 14.34 -12.29
N THR A 27 -13.64 15.65 -12.40
CA THR A 27 -13.34 16.62 -11.34
C THR A 27 -14.59 17.40 -10.90
N VAL A 28 -15.73 17.00 -11.44
CA VAL A 28 -17.08 17.50 -11.13
C VAL A 28 -17.94 16.32 -10.70
N ALA A 29 -18.78 16.53 -9.68
CA ALA A 29 -19.72 15.53 -9.21
C ALA A 29 -21.03 16.19 -8.80
N ILE A 30 -22.13 15.51 -9.09
CA ILE A 30 -23.47 15.89 -8.65
C ILE A 30 -23.93 14.86 -7.62
N SER A 31 -24.32 15.34 -6.44
CA SER A 31 -24.98 14.54 -5.41
C SER A 31 -26.41 15.02 -5.19
N ARG A 32 -27.32 14.10 -4.92
CA ARG A 32 -28.74 14.41 -4.68
C ARG A 32 -29.10 14.06 -3.24
N SER A 33 -29.63 15.03 -2.50
CA SER A 33 -30.30 14.80 -1.23
C SER A 33 -31.82 14.80 -1.43
N SER A 34 -32.59 14.31 -0.47
CA SER A 34 -34.05 14.24 -0.52
C SER A 34 -34.71 15.55 -0.96
N ASN A 35 -34.13 16.70 -0.57
CA ASN A 35 -34.68 18.02 -0.87
C ASN A 35 -33.71 18.97 -1.59
N ALA A 36 -32.52 18.51 -2.02
CA ALA A 36 -31.50 19.40 -2.57
C ALA A 36 -30.62 18.72 -3.63
N THR A 37 -30.11 19.51 -4.57
CA THR A 37 -29.02 19.08 -5.47
C THR A 37 -27.73 19.72 -5.01
N VAL A 38 -26.66 18.96 -4.84
CA VAL A 38 -25.34 19.45 -4.48
C VAL A 38 -24.40 19.27 -5.66
N VAL A 39 -23.78 20.36 -6.11
CA VAL A 39 -22.81 20.37 -7.20
C VAL A 39 -21.43 20.66 -6.62
N CYS A 40 -20.53 19.71 -6.76
CA CYS A 40 -19.16 19.83 -6.27
C CYS A 40 -18.16 19.82 -7.42
N ALA A 41 -17.10 20.60 -7.27
CA ALA A 41 -16.01 20.67 -8.22
C ALA A 41 -14.69 20.98 -7.52
N LEU A 42 -13.59 20.60 -8.17
CA LEU A 42 -12.26 21.07 -7.80
C LEU A 42 -12.02 22.46 -8.39
N VAL A 43 -11.76 23.43 -7.52
CA VAL A 43 -11.59 24.85 -7.87
C VAL A 43 -10.16 25.27 -7.53
N HIS A 44 -9.51 26.01 -8.43
CA HIS A 44 -8.14 26.47 -8.23
C HIS A 44 -8.00 27.35 -6.98
N SER A 45 -6.96 27.10 -6.18
CA SER A 45 -6.63 27.77 -4.93
C SER A 45 -5.15 28.18 -4.91
N THR A 46 -4.74 29.05 -3.98
CA THR A 46 -3.36 29.56 -3.90
C THR A 46 -2.32 28.47 -3.62
N GLU A 47 -2.73 27.34 -3.04
CA GLU A 47 -1.88 26.19 -2.72
C GLU A 47 -2.18 24.94 -3.58
N GLY A 48 -2.96 25.07 -4.66
CA GLY A 48 -3.35 23.95 -5.53
C GLY A 48 -4.83 23.97 -5.88
N TYR A 49 -5.61 23.00 -5.41
CA TYR A 49 -7.04 22.92 -5.65
C TYR A 49 -7.82 22.62 -4.38
N ASP A 50 -8.90 23.37 -4.17
CA ASP A 50 -9.83 23.14 -3.07
C ASP A 50 -11.11 22.48 -3.61
N LEU A 51 -11.68 21.59 -2.79
CA LEU A 51 -13.02 21.11 -3.04
C LEU A 51 -14.03 22.20 -2.66
N SER A 52 -14.87 22.58 -3.61
CA SER A 52 -16.00 23.46 -3.38
C SER A 52 -17.30 22.76 -3.74
N CYS A 53 -18.30 22.87 -2.86
CA CYS A 53 -19.62 22.29 -3.03
C CYS A 53 -20.69 23.36 -2.91
N THR A 54 -21.61 23.42 -3.87
CA THR A 54 -22.72 24.37 -3.89
C THR A 54 -24.03 23.62 -3.82
N THR A 55 -24.81 23.91 -2.78
CA THR A 55 -26.13 23.32 -2.57
C THR A 55 -27.19 24.20 -3.22
N VAL A 56 -28.00 23.59 -4.08
CA VAL A 56 -29.17 24.17 -4.75
C VAL A 56 -30.40 23.79 -3.95
N LEU A 57 -30.95 24.76 -3.20
CA LEU A 57 -32.13 24.58 -2.34
C LEU A 57 -33.43 25.00 -3.05
N PRO A 58 -34.60 24.42 -2.70
CA PRO A 58 -35.90 24.74 -3.29
C PRO A 58 -36.28 26.23 -3.23
N GLU A 59 -35.80 26.96 -2.22
CA GLU A 59 -36.05 28.40 -2.00
C GLU A 59 -35.22 29.33 -2.91
N ARG A 60 -34.59 28.79 -3.97
CA ARG A 60 -33.66 29.52 -4.88
C ARG A 60 -32.40 30.07 -4.18
N GLN A 61 -32.00 29.51 -3.05
CA GLN A 61 -30.73 29.84 -2.40
C GLN A 61 -29.62 28.92 -2.89
N LEU A 62 -28.50 29.52 -3.29
CA LEU A 62 -27.22 28.85 -3.54
C LEU A 62 -26.34 29.05 -2.30
N ARG A 63 -25.84 27.95 -1.71
CA ARG A 63 -24.87 28.01 -0.61
C ARG A 63 -23.61 27.25 -0.98
N THR A 64 -22.49 27.96 -1.04
CA THR A 64 -21.18 27.38 -1.33
C THR A 64 -20.42 27.11 -0.04
N TYR A 65 -19.94 25.88 0.11
CA TYR A 65 -19.11 25.44 1.22
C TYR A 65 -17.72 25.09 0.69
N LYS A 66 -16.68 25.68 1.28
CA LYS A 66 -15.29 25.26 1.07
C LYS A 66 -14.99 24.10 2.01
N SER A 67 -14.51 22.98 1.48
CA SER A 67 -14.24 21.78 2.28
C SER A 67 -12.79 21.64 2.75
N GLY A 68 -11.99 22.71 2.69
CA GLY A 68 -10.56 22.67 3.01
C GLY A 68 -9.69 22.12 1.87
N SER A 69 -8.38 22.10 2.09
CA SER A 69 -7.41 21.51 1.16
C SER A 69 -7.53 20.00 1.23
N ILE A 70 -7.95 19.38 0.12
CA ILE A 70 -8.01 17.92 0.00
C ILE A 70 -7.06 17.54 -1.12
N ALA A 71 -6.16 16.57 -0.89
CA ALA A 71 -5.32 15.97 -1.92
C ALA A 71 -6.14 15.08 -2.89
N SER A 72 -7.24 15.60 -3.41
CA SER A 72 -8.14 14.91 -4.34
C SER A 72 -7.81 15.28 -5.77
N SER A 73 -7.70 14.26 -6.61
CA SER A 73 -7.44 14.40 -8.05
C SER A 73 -8.72 14.23 -8.87
N ALA A 74 -9.71 13.47 -8.37
CA ALA A 74 -10.99 13.24 -9.03
C ALA A 74 -12.13 13.07 -8.01
N ILE A 75 -13.38 13.30 -8.45
CA ILE A 75 -14.58 13.21 -7.62
C ILE A 75 -15.72 12.49 -8.34
N ALA A 76 -16.51 11.71 -7.59
CA ALA A 76 -17.73 11.06 -8.05
C ALA A 76 -18.85 11.29 -7.04
N GLY A 77 -20.11 11.21 -7.46
CA GLY A 77 -21.26 11.57 -6.60
C GLY A 77 -22.53 10.81 -6.92
N GLY A 78 -23.33 10.58 -5.89
CA GLY A 78 -24.64 9.95 -6.00
C GLY A 78 -25.60 10.48 -4.94
N ASP A 79 -26.64 9.72 -4.65
CA ASP A 79 -27.68 10.10 -3.71
C ASP A 79 -27.16 10.14 -2.27
N GLY A 80 -26.96 11.36 -1.78
CA GLY A 80 -26.49 11.68 -0.43
C GLY A 80 -25.06 11.23 -0.14
N PHE A 81 -24.21 11.12 -1.16
CA PHE A 81 -22.79 10.92 -0.96
C PHE A 81 -21.92 11.55 -2.05
N LEU A 82 -20.65 11.75 -1.69
CA LEU A 82 -19.55 12.02 -2.61
C LEU A 82 -18.42 11.01 -2.39
N CYS A 83 -17.63 10.76 -3.42
CA CYS A 83 -16.40 9.99 -3.35
C CYS A 83 -15.25 10.86 -3.84
N PHE A 84 -14.17 10.85 -3.09
CA PHE A 84 -12.95 11.60 -3.36
C PHE A 84 -11.83 10.65 -3.68
N LEU A 85 -11.23 10.79 -4.86
CA LEU A 85 -10.12 9.96 -5.28
C LEU A 85 -8.83 10.77 -5.23
N SER A 86 -7.87 10.29 -4.45
CA SER A 86 -6.50 10.76 -4.43
C SER A 86 -5.65 9.84 -5.31
N LEU A 87 -4.96 10.42 -6.29
CA LEU A 87 -4.07 9.70 -7.21
C LEU A 87 -2.61 9.94 -6.83
N SER A 88 -1.85 8.86 -6.69
CA SER A 88 -0.38 8.83 -6.62
C SER A 88 0.15 7.94 -7.75
N ALA A 89 1.44 8.06 -8.08
CA ALA A 89 2.07 7.34 -9.19
C ALA A 89 1.78 5.82 -9.21
N ASN A 90 1.69 5.20 -8.04
CA ASN A 90 1.48 3.75 -7.90
C ASN A 90 0.24 3.36 -7.08
N LEU A 91 -0.51 4.33 -6.56
CA LEU A 91 -1.59 4.05 -5.60
C LEU A 91 -2.75 5.02 -5.79
N SER A 92 -3.97 4.48 -5.76
CA SER A 92 -5.21 5.23 -5.67
C SER A 92 -5.83 5.02 -4.29
N SER A 93 -6.35 6.10 -3.70
CA SER A 93 -7.13 6.02 -2.46
C SER A 93 -8.45 6.76 -2.63
N MET A 94 -9.56 6.10 -2.30
CA MET A 94 -10.89 6.67 -2.38
C MET A 94 -11.53 6.81 -1.00
N VAL A 95 -12.05 8.00 -0.71
CA VAL A 95 -12.81 8.31 0.51
C VAL A 95 -14.25 8.59 0.13
N TRP A 96 -15.17 7.91 0.80
CA TRP A 96 -16.61 8.13 0.73
C TRP A 96 -17.03 9.15 1.78
N TRP A 97 -17.80 10.14 1.38
CA TRP A 97 -18.39 11.14 2.26
C TRP A 97 -19.91 11.04 2.22
N GLY A 98 -20.53 10.65 3.33
CA GLY A 98 -21.98 10.67 3.51
C GLY A 98 -22.49 12.09 3.79
N MET A 99 -23.56 12.49 3.10
CA MET A 99 -24.20 13.80 3.26
C MET A 99 -25.45 13.76 4.15
N TYR A 100 -25.90 12.58 4.59
CA TYR A 100 -27.02 12.44 5.51
C TYR A 100 -26.56 12.54 6.96
N GLN A 101 -27.09 13.53 7.68
CA GLN A 101 -27.03 13.61 9.13
C GLN A 101 -28.30 12.92 9.66
N GLU A 102 -28.23 11.64 10.05
CA GLU A 102 -29.23 11.16 11.00
C GLU A 102 -28.98 11.90 12.31
N SER A 103 -30.01 12.60 12.78
CA SER A 103 -30.04 13.31 14.04
C SER A 103 -29.85 12.32 15.19
N SER A 104 -28.61 11.97 15.52
CA SER A 104 -28.28 11.47 16.84
C SER A 104 -28.02 12.67 17.75
N TYR A 105 -28.61 12.61 18.93
CA TYR A 105 -28.69 13.65 19.95
C TYR A 105 -27.33 14.02 20.61
N TYR A 106 -26.22 13.61 20.00
CA TYR A 106 -24.85 13.98 20.38
C TYR A 106 -24.11 14.39 19.09
N GLY A 107 -23.76 15.67 18.99
CA GLY A 107 -23.09 16.22 17.82
C GLY A 107 -21.75 15.56 17.50
N SER A 108 -21.39 15.69 16.22
CA SER A 108 -20.12 15.34 15.56
C SER A 108 -19.92 13.88 15.13
N SER A 109 -20.22 13.59 13.86
CA SER A 109 -19.17 13.24 12.90
C SER A 109 -19.76 13.37 11.48
N LYS A 110 -18.99 13.93 10.54
CA LYS A 110 -19.31 13.78 9.12
C LYS A 110 -18.82 12.39 8.74
N ASP A 111 -19.66 11.55 8.12
CA ASP A 111 -19.31 10.17 7.71
C ASP A 111 -18.25 10.19 6.60
N TYR A 112 -16.96 10.26 6.95
CA TYR A 112 -15.84 10.17 6.02
C TYR A 112 -15.16 8.80 6.12
N LYS A 113 -15.48 7.89 5.20
CA LYS A 113 -14.94 6.53 5.22
C LYS A 113 -14.02 6.27 4.04
N ARG A 114 -12.75 5.92 4.28
CA ARG A 114 -11.90 5.37 3.21
C ARG A 114 -12.49 4.02 2.75
N VAL A 115 -12.88 3.95 1.48
CA VAL A 115 -13.49 2.76 0.87
C VAL A 115 -12.55 2.02 -0.07
N TYR A 116 -11.47 2.67 -0.51
CA TYR A 116 -10.46 2.05 -1.36
C TYR A 116 -9.04 2.56 -1.06
N ARG A 117 -8.09 1.63 -1.11
CA ARG A 117 -6.65 1.90 -1.23
C ARG A 117 -6.06 0.74 -2.02
N GLY A 118 -5.44 1.01 -3.15
CA GLY A 118 -4.95 -0.04 -4.03
C GLY A 118 -4.33 0.50 -5.32
N PRO A 119 -4.14 -0.35 -6.33
CA PRO A 119 -3.60 0.05 -7.62
C PRO A 119 -4.35 1.22 -8.28
N PRO A 120 -3.75 1.92 -9.25
CA PRO A 120 -4.42 2.99 -9.97
C PRO A 120 -5.76 2.56 -10.59
N LEU A 121 -6.77 3.41 -10.44
CA LEU A 121 -8.06 3.26 -11.11
C LEU A 121 -7.97 3.80 -12.54
N ALA A 122 -8.37 2.99 -13.52
CA ALA A 122 -8.43 3.37 -14.93
C ALA A 122 -9.72 4.13 -15.28
N ASP A 123 -10.80 3.88 -14.53
CA ASP A 123 -12.09 4.54 -14.70
C ASP A 123 -12.91 4.50 -13.40
N LEU A 124 -13.82 5.46 -13.19
CA LEU A 124 -14.66 5.62 -12.00
C LEU A 124 -16.04 6.19 -12.37
N SER A 125 -17.11 5.45 -12.06
CA SER A 125 -18.49 5.88 -12.27
C SER A 125 -19.34 5.69 -11.01
N SER A 126 -20.28 6.61 -10.77
CA SER A 126 -21.20 6.58 -9.62
C SER A 126 -22.66 6.47 -10.04
N GLY A 127 -23.34 5.50 -9.43
CA GLY A 127 -24.77 5.28 -9.50
C GLY A 127 -25.52 6.06 -8.43
N ASP A 128 -26.76 5.69 -8.19
CA ASP A 128 -27.60 6.40 -7.21
C ASP A 128 -27.11 6.15 -5.79
N SER A 129 -26.89 4.90 -5.39
CA SER A 129 -26.39 4.57 -4.04
C SER A 129 -25.02 3.89 -4.03
N ARG A 130 -24.39 3.75 -5.20
CA ARG A 130 -23.21 2.90 -5.43
C ARG A 130 -22.14 3.63 -6.22
N VAL A 131 -20.90 3.15 -6.10
CA VAL A 131 -19.79 3.58 -6.94
C VAL A 131 -19.02 2.35 -7.40
N CYS A 132 -18.57 2.36 -8.65
CA CYS A 132 -17.77 1.30 -9.23
C CYS A 132 -16.61 1.90 -10.03
N ALA A 133 -15.54 1.14 -10.16
CA ALA A 133 -14.35 1.53 -10.90
C ALA A 133 -13.76 0.36 -11.65
N ILE A 134 -12.87 0.67 -12.58
CA ILE A 134 -11.99 -0.29 -13.24
C ILE A 134 -10.61 -0.18 -12.60
N VAL A 135 -10.08 -1.28 -12.06
CA VAL A 135 -8.76 -1.34 -11.45
C VAL A 135 -7.73 -1.86 -12.46
N GLY A 136 -6.59 -1.16 -12.55
CA GLY A 136 -5.43 -1.56 -13.35
C GLY A 136 -5.40 -0.96 -14.75
N ASP A 137 -4.19 -0.71 -15.27
CA ASP A 137 -3.95 -0.06 -16.57
C ASP A 137 -3.42 -1.03 -17.66
N GLY A 138 -3.22 -2.30 -17.32
CA GLY A 138 -2.63 -3.32 -18.21
C GLY A 138 -3.63 -4.23 -18.91
N ASP A 139 -3.22 -5.49 -19.15
CA ASP A 139 -4.00 -6.49 -19.87
C ASP A 139 -5.29 -6.93 -19.17
N LEU A 140 -5.35 -6.78 -17.85
CA LEU A 140 -6.47 -7.24 -17.02
C LEU A 140 -7.11 -6.09 -16.25
N ARG A 141 -8.05 -5.40 -16.90
CA ARG A 141 -8.86 -4.30 -16.34
C ARG A 141 -10.09 -4.84 -15.63
N ARG A 142 -10.05 -4.94 -14.29
CA ARG A 142 -11.11 -5.61 -13.49
C ARG A 142 -12.09 -4.61 -12.89
N PRO A 143 -13.41 -4.83 -12.97
CA PRO A 143 -14.37 -4.00 -12.27
C PRO A 143 -14.40 -4.31 -10.77
N ILE A 144 -14.58 -3.26 -9.96
CA ILE A 144 -14.85 -3.34 -8.53
C ILE A 144 -15.98 -2.36 -8.17
N CYS A 145 -16.89 -2.76 -7.30
CA CYS A 145 -17.98 -1.91 -6.81
C CYS A 145 -17.95 -1.82 -5.29
N TRP A 146 -18.16 -0.63 -4.77
CA TRP A 146 -18.21 -0.40 -3.32
C TRP A 146 -19.64 -0.25 -2.83
N ARG A 147 -19.82 -0.66 -1.58
CA ARG A 147 -21.12 -0.83 -0.90
C ARG A 147 -22.05 -1.82 -1.59
N TRP A 148 -21.65 -2.57 -2.61
CA TRP A 148 -22.52 -3.51 -3.34
C TRP A 148 -22.19 -4.99 -3.06
N LYS A 149 -22.32 -5.43 -1.80
CA LYS A 149 -21.85 -6.76 -1.36
C LYS A 149 -22.43 -7.97 -2.12
N GLN A 150 -23.65 -7.83 -2.65
CA GLN A 150 -24.35 -8.91 -3.36
C GLN A 150 -23.90 -9.04 -4.83
N LEU A 151 -23.20 -8.05 -5.37
CA LEU A 151 -22.79 -8.05 -6.77
C LEU A 151 -21.45 -8.75 -6.92
N VAL A 152 -21.42 -9.80 -7.73
CA VAL A 152 -20.22 -10.57 -8.04
C VAL A 152 -20.02 -10.58 -9.54
N PHE A 153 -18.83 -10.16 -9.99
CA PHE A 153 -18.46 -10.22 -11.40
C PHE A 153 -17.87 -11.60 -11.74
N PRO A 154 -18.12 -12.12 -12.95
CA PRO A 154 -17.50 -13.35 -13.43
C PRO A 154 -15.96 -13.26 -13.47
N ASP A 155 -15.31 -14.38 -13.18
CA ASP A 155 -13.84 -14.50 -13.31
C ASP A 155 -13.39 -14.24 -14.75
N GLY A 156 -12.32 -13.46 -14.90
CA GLY A 156 -11.75 -13.10 -16.21
C GLY A 156 -12.49 -11.97 -16.94
N LEU A 157 -13.55 -11.39 -16.36
CA LEU A 157 -14.20 -10.22 -16.93
C LEU A 157 -13.20 -9.05 -17.00
N SER A 158 -13.03 -8.48 -18.20
CA SER A 158 -12.22 -7.29 -18.41
C SER A 158 -12.98 -6.23 -19.20
N LEU A 159 -13.03 -5.02 -18.66
CA LEU A 159 -13.81 -3.91 -19.20
C LEU A 159 -12.91 -2.78 -19.74
N ALA A 160 -13.38 -2.10 -20.79
CA ALA A 160 -12.81 -0.87 -21.31
C ALA A 160 -13.46 0.39 -20.73
N ASP A 161 -14.75 0.32 -20.39
CA ASP A 161 -15.59 1.43 -19.92
C ASP A 161 -16.63 0.89 -18.92
N ILE A 162 -17.05 1.70 -17.93
CA ILE A 162 -18.01 1.32 -16.89
C ILE A 162 -19.04 2.44 -16.62
N ALA A 163 -20.31 2.05 -16.57
CA ALA A 163 -21.42 2.95 -16.29
C ALA A 163 -22.31 2.38 -15.19
N VAL A 164 -22.56 3.16 -14.13
CA VAL A 164 -23.30 2.72 -12.94
C VAL A 164 -24.64 3.44 -12.85
N GLY A 165 -25.73 2.69 -12.84
CA GLY A 165 -27.10 3.20 -12.69
C GLY A 165 -27.63 3.09 -11.25
N GLY A 166 -28.95 3.01 -11.10
CA GLY A 166 -29.58 2.88 -9.78
C GLY A 166 -29.28 1.55 -9.10
N GLU A 167 -29.74 0.45 -9.70
CA GLU A 167 -29.57 -0.93 -9.21
C GLU A 167 -28.94 -1.85 -10.27
N PHE A 168 -28.21 -1.27 -11.23
CA PHE A 168 -27.42 -1.99 -12.23
C PHE A 168 -26.09 -1.30 -12.52
N VAL A 169 -25.14 -2.05 -13.07
CA VAL A 169 -23.89 -1.56 -13.64
C VAL A 169 -23.70 -2.21 -15.00
N CYS A 170 -23.32 -1.43 -15.99
CA CYS A 170 -22.99 -1.90 -17.32
C CYS A 170 -21.55 -1.57 -17.64
N GLY A 171 -20.93 -2.34 -18.53
CA GLY A 171 -19.61 -2.03 -19.05
C GLY A 171 -19.40 -2.55 -20.45
N LEU A 172 -18.40 -1.98 -21.12
CA LEU A 172 -17.95 -2.44 -22.43
C LEU A 172 -16.82 -3.45 -22.26
N LEU A 173 -16.94 -4.63 -22.87
CA LEU A 173 -15.87 -5.62 -22.85
C LEU A 173 -14.61 -5.07 -23.55
N ARG A 174 -13.44 -5.26 -22.95
CA ARG A 174 -12.17 -4.66 -23.42
C ARG A 174 -11.82 -5.00 -24.87
N VAL A 175 -12.15 -6.20 -25.33
CA VAL A 175 -11.77 -6.70 -26.66
C VAL A 175 -12.90 -6.56 -27.68
N SER A 176 -14.09 -7.09 -27.38
CA SER A 176 -15.22 -7.10 -28.33
C SER A 176 -16.00 -5.78 -28.35
N LEU A 177 -15.85 -4.95 -27.31
CA LEU A 177 -16.63 -3.72 -27.10
C LEU A 177 -18.14 -3.96 -27.05
N GLU A 178 -18.56 -5.18 -26.71
CA GLU A 178 -19.95 -5.50 -26.44
C GLU A 178 -20.34 -5.06 -25.03
N ILE A 179 -21.61 -4.72 -24.86
CA ILE A 179 -22.18 -4.34 -23.57
C ILE A 179 -22.43 -5.60 -22.73
N ARG A 180 -22.12 -5.52 -21.43
CA ARG A 180 -22.56 -6.48 -20.41
C ARG A 180 -23.06 -5.72 -19.19
N CYS A 181 -24.26 -6.03 -18.73
CA CYS A 181 -24.84 -5.44 -17.54
C CYS A 181 -25.03 -6.48 -16.42
N PHE A 182 -24.95 -6.01 -15.18
CA PHE A 182 -25.07 -6.79 -13.96
C PHE A 182 -25.90 -5.99 -12.95
N GLY A 183 -26.70 -6.68 -12.13
CA GLY A 183 -27.52 -6.04 -11.10
C GLY A 183 -28.96 -6.55 -11.10
N ASN A 184 -29.83 -5.81 -10.44
CA ASN A 184 -31.21 -6.21 -10.16
C ASN A 184 -32.26 -5.48 -11.02
N ASP A 185 -31.87 -4.45 -11.77
CA ASP A 185 -32.81 -3.75 -12.66
C ASP A 185 -33.11 -4.57 -13.91
N THR A 186 -34.24 -5.27 -13.90
CA THR A 186 -34.69 -6.15 -15.00
C THR A 186 -35.12 -5.40 -16.25
N SER A 187 -35.23 -4.07 -16.22
CA SER A 187 -35.49 -3.28 -17.43
C SER A 187 -34.24 -3.05 -18.27
N VAL A 188 -33.06 -3.14 -17.65
CA VAL A 188 -31.76 -2.92 -18.30
C VAL A 188 -31.00 -4.23 -18.45
N VAL A 189 -30.89 -5.01 -17.38
CA VAL A 189 -30.11 -6.26 -17.35
C VAL A 189 -30.85 -7.35 -18.12
N GLY A 190 -30.16 -7.99 -19.07
CA GLY A 190 -30.74 -9.01 -19.96
C GLY A 190 -31.43 -8.44 -21.21
N HIS A 191 -31.45 -7.11 -21.36
CA HIS A 191 -31.97 -6.40 -22.52
C HIS A 191 -30.88 -5.58 -23.24
N GLU A 192 -29.62 -5.99 -23.10
CA GLU A 192 -28.49 -5.30 -23.70
C GLU A 192 -28.58 -5.33 -25.25
N PRO A 193 -28.45 -4.18 -25.92
CA PRO A 193 -28.56 -4.14 -27.37
C PRO A 193 -27.32 -4.79 -28.01
N PRO A 194 -27.49 -5.70 -29.00
CA PRO A 194 -26.37 -6.39 -29.61
C PRO A 194 -25.52 -5.44 -30.46
N GLY A 195 -24.21 -5.66 -30.48
CA GLY A 195 -23.27 -4.88 -31.29
C GLY A 195 -22.01 -4.45 -30.52
N SER A 196 -21.20 -3.63 -31.18
CA SER A 196 -19.99 -3.05 -30.59
C SER A 196 -20.14 -1.53 -30.44
N TYR A 197 -19.69 -1.01 -29.31
CA TYR A 197 -19.92 0.37 -28.89
C TYR A 197 -18.60 1.07 -28.54
N PHE A 198 -18.58 2.40 -28.58
CA PHE A 198 -17.41 3.21 -28.23
C PHE A 198 -17.46 3.72 -26.80
N THR A 199 -18.65 4.07 -26.30
CA THR A 199 -18.87 4.56 -24.93
C THR A 199 -20.25 4.15 -24.44
N ILE A 200 -20.38 4.03 -23.12
CA ILE A 200 -21.64 3.74 -22.42
C ILE A 200 -21.84 4.70 -21.24
N ALA A 201 -23.08 5.07 -20.97
CA ALA A 201 -23.46 5.80 -19.77
C ALA A 201 -24.77 5.23 -19.19
N ALA A 202 -25.01 5.48 -17.91
CA ALA A 202 -26.16 4.97 -17.18
C ALA A 202 -26.88 6.11 -16.42
N GLY A 203 -28.20 6.14 -16.55
CA GLY A 203 -29.10 6.90 -15.70
C GLY A 203 -29.64 6.05 -14.56
N THR A 204 -30.68 6.52 -13.87
CA THR A 204 -31.26 5.78 -12.74
C THR A 204 -31.84 4.42 -13.17
N ARG A 205 -32.61 4.37 -14.26
CA ARG A 205 -33.29 3.16 -14.76
C ARG A 205 -33.16 2.93 -16.26
N HIS A 206 -32.12 3.47 -16.88
CA HIS A 206 -31.82 3.27 -18.30
C HIS A 206 -30.32 3.43 -18.56
N ALA A 207 -29.87 2.86 -19.67
CA ALA A 207 -28.51 3.04 -20.17
C ALA A 207 -28.56 3.47 -21.63
N CYS A 208 -27.53 4.18 -22.06
CA CYS A 208 -27.33 4.55 -23.45
C CYS A 208 -25.89 4.29 -23.86
N ALA A 209 -25.70 3.90 -25.11
CA ALA A 209 -24.39 3.67 -25.69
C ALA A 209 -24.32 4.24 -27.11
N VAL A 210 -23.11 4.57 -27.56
CA VAL A 210 -22.85 5.03 -28.94
C VAL A 210 -22.22 3.89 -29.73
N SER A 211 -22.87 3.45 -30.80
CA SER A 211 -22.33 2.38 -31.66
C SER A 211 -21.09 2.85 -32.41
N LYS A 212 -20.30 1.92 -32.95
CA LYS A 212 -19.17 2.26 -33.84
C LYS A 212 -19.58 3.06 -35.09
N GLU A 213 -20.85 3.01 -35.48
CA GLU A 213 -21.39 3.82 -36.57
C GLU A 213 -21.88 5.21 -36.13
N GLY A 214 -21.63 5.59 -34.87
CA GLY A 214 -22.03 6.89 -34.32
C GLY A 214 -23.51 6.98 -33.93
N ARG A 215 -24.24 5.86 -33.86
CA ARG A 215 -25.66 5.86 -33.51
C ARG A 215 -25.85 5.76 -32.00
N LEU A 216 -26.67 6.65 -31.44
CA LEU A 216 -27.12 6.59 -30.06
C LEU A 216 -28.18 5.48 -29.90
N VAL A 217 -27.95 4.56 -28.97
CA VAL A 217 -28.88 3.48 -28.61
C VAL A 217 -29.14 3.55 -27.12
N CYS A 218 -30.41 3.74 -26.75
CA CYS A 218 -30.87 3.79 -25.35
C CYS A 218 -31.85 2.64 -25.06
N TRP A 219 -31.82 2.12 -23.84
CA TRP A 219 -32.75 1.08 -23.38
C TRP A 219 -32.96 1.15 -21.87
N GLY A 220 -34.08 0.58 -21.41
CA GLY A 220 -34.49 0.59 -20.00
C GLY A 220 -35.73 1.45 -19.75
N ALA A 221 -36.30 1.33 -18.55
CA ALA A 221 -37.58 1.96 -18.20
C ALA A 221 -37.52 3.49 -18.03
N GLY A 222 -36.31 4.07 -17.91
CA GLY A 222 -36.09 5.51 -17.77
C GLY A 222 -35.73 6.25 -19.07
N ASP A 223 -35.71 5.56 -20.21
CA ASP A 223 -35.37 6.17 -21.51
C ASP A 223 -36.43 7.23 -21.88
N PRO A 224 -36.06 8.52 -22.02
CA PRO A 224 -37.00 9.57 -22.39
C PRO A 224 -37.51 9.47 -23.84
N GLY A 225 -36.93 8.59 -24.66
CA GLY A 225 -37.15 8.56 -26.10
C GLY A 225 -36.31 9.62 -26.79
N VAL A 226 -35.45 9.18 -27.71
CA VAL A 226 -34.64 10.09 -28.54
C VAL A 226 -35.46 10.51 -29.75
N GLU A 227 -36.08 11.68 -29.68
CA GLU A 227 -36.82 12.28 -30.80
C GLU A 227 -35.99 13.37 -31.50
N GLY A 228 -36.01 13.39 -32.83
CA GLY A 228 -35.30 14.39 -33.64
C GLY A 228 -33.94 13.91 -34.17
N ALA A 229 -33.16 14.86 -34.73
CA ALA A 229 -31.85 14.55 -35.30
C ALA A 229 -30.81 14.36 -34.18
N THR A 230 -30.14 13.22 -34.18
CA THR A 230 -28.96 12.97 -33.33
C THR A 230 -27.73 13.66 -33.92
N PRO A 231 -26.83 14.24 -33.10
CA PRO A 231 -25.56 14.78 -33.57
C PRO A 231 -24.76 13.73 -34.34
N SER A 232 -23.97 14.17 -35.34
CA SER A 232 -23.25 13.26 -36.24
C SER A 232 -22.04 12.59 -35.60
N GLU A 233 -21.48 13.16 -34.53
CA GLU A 233 -20.25 12.67 -33.89
C GLU A 233 -20.31 12.86 -32.37
N ILE A 234 -21.00 11.94 -31.69
CA ILE A 234 -21.15 11.96 -30.23
C ILE A 234 -19.86 11.45 -29.58
N ILE A 235 -19.26 12.27 -28.70
CA ILE A 235 -18.01 11.94 -27.98
C ILE A 235 -18.23 11.61 -26.50
N SER A 236 -19.36 12.03 -25.91
CA SER A 236 -19.67 11.78 -24.50
C SER A 236 -21.17 11.79 -24.24
N LEU A 237 -21.58 11.09 -23.17
CA LEU A 237 -22.97 10.92 -22.74
C LEU A 237 -23.12 11.32 -21.26
N ALA A 238 -24.25 11.93 -20.93
CA ALA A 238 -24.63 12.21 -19.55
C ALA A 238 -26.10 11.86 -19.31
N LEU A 239 -26.36 10.94 -18.38
CA LEU A 239 -27.71 10.41 -18.12
C LEU A 239 -28.16 10.73 -16.69
N GLY A 240 -29.42 11.14 -16.56
CA GLY A 240 -30.10 11.40 -15.29
C GLY A 240 -31.19 10.39 -14.98
N GLU A 241 -32.18 10.76 -14.15
CA GLU A 241 -33.28 9.85 -13.78
C GLU A 241 -34.19 9.51 -14.97
N ASN A 242 -34.50 10.50 -15.82
CA ASN A 242 -35.30 10.38 -17.05
C ASN A 242 -34.78 11.38 -18.10
N LYS A 243 -33.46 11.46 -18.23
CA LYS A 243 -32.77 12.42 -19.10
C LYS A 243 -31.60 11.74 -19.78
N THR A 244 -31.41 12.10 -21.04
CA THR A 244 -30.26 11.69 -21.83
C THR A 244 -29.70 12.93 -22.50
N CYS A 245 -28.40 13.17 -22.32
CA CYS A 245 -27.68 14.24 -22.98
C CYS A 245 -26.47 13.69 -23.71
N THR A 246 -26.16 14.30 -24.85
CA THR A 246 -25.01 13.97 -25.70
C THR A 246 -24.16 15.22 -25.86
N LEU A 247 -22.85 15.02 -25.94
CA LEU A 247 -21.87 16.03 -26.31
C LEU A 247 -21.23 15.60 -27.62
N ASP A 248 -21.17 16.49 -28.60
CA ASP A 248 -20.49 16.24 -29.87
C ASP A 248 -19.06 16.80 -29.90
N SER A 249 -18.30 16.45 -30.95
CA SER A 249 -16.91 16.90 -31.16
C SER A 249 -16.78 18.42 -31.26
N ASN A 250 -17.82 19.13 -31.72
CA ASN A 250 -17.86 20.60 -31.77
C ASN A 250 -18.19 21.23 -30.40
N GLY A 251 -18.45 20.43 -29.37
CA GLY A 251 -18.84 20.92 -28.05
C GLY A 251 -20.32 21.29 -27.93
N SER A 252 -21.16 20.93 -28.89
CA SER A 252 -22.61 21.15 -28.83
C SER A 252 -23.28 20.07 -28.00
N VAL A 253 -24.29 20.47 -27.22
CA VAL A 253 -25.02 19.57 -26.33
C VAL A 253 -26.47 19.42 -26.79
N ALA A 254 -26.90 18.17 -26.97
CA ALA A 254 -28.30 17.82 -27.25
C ALA A 254 -28.85 16.95 -26.12
N CYS A 255 -30.03 17.32 -25.60
CA CYS A 255 -30.63 16.69 -24.43
C CYS A 255 -32.12 16.37 -24.65
N TRP A 256 -32.55 15.21 -24.14
CA TRP A 256 -33.92 14.69 -24.18
C TRP A 256 -34.46 14.45 -22.77
N GLY A 257 -35.79 14.53 -22.62
CA GLY A 257 -36.49 14.44 -21.33
C GLY A 257 -37.05 15.77 -20.79
N LYS A 258 -37.84 15.71 -19.73
CA LYS A 258 -38.52 16.89 -19.15
C LYS A 258 -37.50 17.89 -18.60
N TYR A 259 -37.63 19.18 -18.90
CA TYR A 259 -36.71 20.25 -18.46
C TYR A 259 -35.23 20.06 -18.83
N SER A 260 -34.90 19.26 -19.85
CA SER A 260 -33.50 19.00 -20.23
C SER A 260 -32.92 20.00 -21.25
N ARG A 261 -33.76 20.86 -21.83
CA ARG A 261 -33.34 21.87 -22.82
C ARG A 261 -32.35 22.86 -22.21
N LEU A 262 -31.32 23.20 -22.98
CA LEU A 262 -30.36 24.24 -22.64
C LEU A 262 -31.09 25.59 -22.40
N PRO A 263 -30.70 26.33 -21.35
CA PRO A 263 -31.09 27.73 -21.20
C PRO A 263 -30.64 28.59 -22.38
N TYR A 264 -31.39 29.64 -22.71
CA TYR A 264 -31.03 30.56 -23.81
C TYR A 264 -29.66 31.21 -23.62
N SER A 265 -29.24 31.43 -22.37
CA SER A 265 -27.92 31.94 -22.02
C SER A 265 -26.76 31.01 -22.37
N LEU A 266 -27.02 29.70 -22.55
CA LEU A 266 -26.05 28.66 -22.89
C LEU A 266 -26.22 28.12 -24.32
N ALA A 267 -27.15 28.68 -25.12
CA ALA A 267 -27.48 28.13 -26.44
C ALA A 267 -26.34 28.27 -27.47
N SER A 268 -25.43 29.21 -27.27
CA SER A 268 -24.28 29.48 -28.16
C SER A 268 -22.93 29.16 -27.50
N THR A 269 -22.94 28.40 -26.40
CA THR A 269 -21.72 28.02 -25.70
C THR A 269 -21.28 26.61 -26.07
N GLU A 270 -19.96 26.42 -26.19
CA GLU A 270 -19.35 25.10 -26.40
C GLU A 270 -18.90 24.49 -25.08
N PHE A 271 -19.15 23.18 -24.94
CA PHE A 271 -18.79 22.39 -23.77
C PHE A 271 -17.66 21.43 -24.10
N MET A 272 -16.89 21.06 -23.08
CA MET A 272 -15.83 20.04 -23.22
C MET A 272 -16.10 18.77 -22.42
N ALA A 273 -16.96 18.87 -21.41
CA ALA A 273 -17.40 17.74 -20.60
C ALA A 273 -18.82 18.02 -20.10
N ILE A 274 -19.62 16.95 -19.96
CA ILE A 274 -20.97 17.00 -19.41
C ILE A 274 -21.18 15.87 -18.40
N GLN A 275 -22.02 16.09 -17.41
CA GLN A 275 -22.42 15.11 -16.40
C GLN A 275 -23.89 15.33 -16.04
N ALA A 276 -24.60 14.25 -15.70
CA ALA A 276 -25.97 14.35 -15.23
C ALA A 276 -26.21 13.40 -14.05
N LYS A 277 -27.07 13.82 -13.13
CA LYS A 277 -27.54 13.01 -12.01
C LYS A 277 -28.91 13.48 -11.56
N GLY A 278 -29.84 12.54 -11.37
CA GLY A 278 -31.22 12.89 -11.04
C GLY A 278 -31.83 13.83 -12.09
N SER A 279 -32.23 15.02 -11.67
CA SER A 279 -32.76 16.05 -12.57
C SER A 279 -31.70 17.05 -13.09
N ALA A 280 -30.51 17.09 -12.49
CA ALA A 280 -29.50 18.08 -12.81
C ALA A 280 -28.57 17.59 -13.92
N ILE A 281 -28.18 18.52 -14.79
CA ILE A 281 -27.21 18.35 -15.86
C ILE A 281 -26.20 19.48 -15.69
N CYS A 282 -24.91 19.18 -15.72
CA CYS A 282 -23.83 20.15 -15.62
C CYS A 282 -22.84 19.97 -16.76
N GLY A 283 -22.22 21.05 -17.19
CA GLY A 283 -21.20 21.04 -18.24
C GLY A 283 -20.11 22.08 -17.99
N ILE A 284 -18.89 21.73 -18.38
CA ILE A 284 -17.72 22.60 -18.31
C ILE A 284 -17.57 23.30 -19.65
N LEU A 285 -17.59 24.63 -19.64
CA LEU A 285 -17.47 25.44 -20.84
C LEU A 285 -16.03 25.39 -21.38
N ARG A 286 -15.87 25.26 -22.70
CA ARG A 286 -14.57 25.20 -23.37
C ARG A 286 -13.78 26.51 -23.29
N VAL A 287 -14.48 27.65 -23.25
CA VAL A 287 -13.87 28.99 -23.35
C VAL A 287 -13.09 29.42 -22.10
N ASN A 288 -13.59 29.08 -20.91
CA ASN A 288 -13.07 29.62 -19.64
C ASN A 288 -13.11 28.61 -18.49
N TYR A 289 -13.50 27.37 -18.76
CA TYR A 289 -13.70 26.31 -17.77
C TYR A 289 -14.70 26.65 -16.67
N SER A 290 -15.64 27.58 -16.92
CA SER A 290 -16.78 27.79 -16.03
C SER A 290 -17.65 26.54 -15.98
N LEU A 291 -18.20 26.24 -14.80
CA LEU A 291 -19.19 25.17 -14.64
C LEU A 291 -20.60 25.76 -14.68
N ALA A 292 -21.38 25.33 -15.66
CA ALA A 292 -22.78 25.69 -15.77
C ALA A 292 -23.68 24.44 -15.63
N CYS A 293 -24.80 24.58 -14.93
CA CYS A 293 -25.77 23.51 -14.70
C CYS A 293 -27.18 23.94 -15.10
N TRP A 294 -27.99 22.99 -15.54
CA TRP A 294 -29.41 23.13 -15.90
C TRP A 294 -30.16 21.83 -15.56
N GLY A 295 -31.41 21.68 -16.00
CA GLY A 295 -32.17 20.45 -15.82
C GLY A 295 -33.36 20.55 -14.85
N ASN A 296 -33.42 21.61 -14.06
CA ASN A 296 -34.55 21.99 -13.22
C ASN A 296 -34.78 23.52 -13.28
N GLU A 297 -35.90 24.00 -12.72
CA GLU A 297 -36.28 25.42 -12.82
C GLU A 297 -35.27 26.38 -12.18
N ILE A 298 -34.63 25.98 -11.07
CA ILE A 298 -33.68 26.83 -10.35
C ILE A 298 -32.42 27.01 -11.20
N LEU A 299 -31.86 25.90 -11.68
CA LEU A 299 -30.66 25.89 -12.52
C LEU A 299 -30.92 26.50 -13.90
N TYR A 300 -32.15 26.44 -14.42
CA TYR A 300 -32.49 27.07 -15.69
C TYR A 300 -32.36 28.61 -15.63
N HIS A 301 -32.72 29.22 -14.50
CA HIS A 301 -32.62 30.66 -14.29
C HIS A 301 -31.25 31.12 -13.78
N ASN A 302 -30.53 30.27 -13.04
CA ASN A 302 -29.19 30.56 -12.51
C ASN A 302 -28.21 29.43 -12.90
N PRO A 303 -27.75 29.40 -14.16
CA PRO A 303 -26.99 28.26 -14.64
C PRO A 303 -25.53 28.23 -14.17
N PHE A 304 -24.88 29.38 -13.96
CA PHE A 304 -23.47 29.41 -13.60
C PHE A 304 -23.26 29.09 -12.11
N ILE A 305 -22.49 28.03 -11.82
CA ILE A 305 -22.20 27.57 -10.45
C ILE A 305 -20.79 27.98 -10.02
N TYR A 306 -19.81 27.84 -10.91
CA TYR A 306 -18.43 28.22 -10.65
C TYR A 306 -17.83 28.95 -11.85
N ASP A 307 -17.08 30.01 -11.59
CA ASP A 307 -16.42 30.80 -12.63
C ASP A 307 -15.31 30.02 -13.35
N ARG A 308 -14.63 29.12 -12.63
CA ARG A 308 -13.57 28.27 -13.17
C ARG A 308 -13.40 27.00 -12.34
N VAL A 309 -13.40 25.85 -13.00
CA VAL A 309 -13.13 24.54 -12.40
C VAL A 309 -11.97 23.87 -13.13
N LEU A 310 -11.37 22.87 -12.49
CA LEU A 310 -10.42 21.98 -13.14
C LEU A 310 -11.19 21.09 -14.16
N PRO A 311 -10.85 21.08 -15.47
CA PRO A 311 -11.62 20.32 -16.47
C PRO A 311 -11.35 18.80 -16.49
N GLY A 312 -10.34 18.32 -15.75
CA GLY A 312 -10.00 16.90 -15.64
C GLY A 312 -8.77 16.69 -14.75
N THR A 313 -8.44 15.43 -14.44
CA THR A 313 -7.27 15.10 -13.59
C THR A 313 -5.95 15.65 -14.15
N CYS A 314 -5.15 16.29 -13.30
CA CYS A 314 -3.77 16.69 -13.62
C CYS A 314 -2.83 15.48 -13.63
N VAL A 315 -2.10 15.29 -14.73
CA VAL A 315 -1.11 14.22 -14.90
C VAL A 315 0.16 14.76 -15.59
N PRO A 316 1.30 14.05 -15.52
CA PRO A 316 2.49 14.46 -16.25
C PRO A 316 2.22 14.53 -17.76
N SER A 317 2.79 15.53 -18.45
CA SER A 317 2.56 15.70 -19.89
C SER A 317 2.98 14.49 -20.73
N SER A 318 3.94 13.69 -20.27
CA SER A 318 4.36 12.44 -20.91
C SER A 318 3.28 11.35 -20.89
N SER A 319 2.30 11.45 -19.98
CA SER A 319 1.20 10.49 -19.84
C SER A 319 0.04 10.77 -20.81
N CYS A 320 0.02 11.94 -21.45
CA CYS A 320 -1.04 12.31 -22.39
C CYS A 320 -0.80 11.72 -23.78
N SER A 321 -1.45 10.58 -24.06
CA SER A 321 -1.33 9.90 -25.36
C SER A 321 -1.81 10.75 -26.54
N CYS A 322 -2.78 11.64 -26.31
CA CYS A 322 -3.35 12.54 -27.34
C CYS A 322 -2.97 14.01 -27.14
N GLY A 323 -1.91 14.25 -26.36
CA GLY A 323 -1.37 15.58 -26.07
C GLY A 323 -2.06 16.30 -24.90
N PRO A 324 -1.39 17.31 -24.34
CA PRO A 324 -1.94 18.15 -23.28
C PRO A 324 -3.03 19.08 -23.81
N LEU A 325 -4.08 19.30 -23.02
CA LEU A 325 -5.08 20.33 -23.22
C LEU A 325 -4.42 21.71 -23.16
N GLU A 326 -4.56 22.50 -24.22
CA GLU A 326 -3.97 23.84 -24.29
C GLU A 326 -4.40 24.70 -23.09
N GLY A 327 -3.46 25.44 -22.50
CA GLY A 327 -3.70 26.29 -21.33
C GLY A 327 -3.84 25.55 -19.98
N SER A 328 -3.99 24.21 -19.98
CA SER A 328 -4.20 23.43 -18.75
C SER A 328 -3.02 23.41 -17.79
N GLY A 329 -1.80 23.69 -18.26
CA GLY A 329 -0.61 23.81 -17.42
C GLY A 329 -0.65 25.01 -16.46
N THR A 330 -1.52 26.00 -16.71
CA THR A 330 -1.77 27.10 -15.74
C THR A 330 -2.78 26.72 -14.67
N LEU A 331 -3.54 25.64 -14.89
CA LEU A 331 -4.46 25.12 -13.91
C LEU A 331 -3.68 24.20 -12.95
N CYS A 332 -2.89 23.29 -13.49
CA CYS A 332 -2.20 22.23 -12.75
C CYS A 332 -0.87 22.69 -12.11
N SER A 333 -0.58 22.20 -10.90
CA SER A 333 0.70 22.36 -10.21
C SER A 333 1.78 21.40 -10.74
N ASP A 334 3.04 21.69 -10.43
CA ASP A 334 4.21 20.82 -10.68
C ASP A 334 4.46 20.45 -12.15
N GLY A 335 4.08 21.32 -13.09
CA GLY A 335 4.27 21.07 -14.52
C GLY A 335 3.36 19.97 -15.10
N ASN A 336 2.36 19.54 -14.34
CA ASN A 336 1.31 18.65 -14.82
C ASN A 336 0.35 19.39 -15.76
N VAL A 337 -0.44 18.62 -16.49
CA VAL A 337 -1.40 19.09 -17.50
C VAL A 337 -2.65 18.23 -17.45
N VAL A 338 -3.75 18.73 -18.00
CA VAL A 338 -4.94 17.90 -18.29
C VAL A 338 -4.77 17.34 -19.70
N CYS A 339 -5.05 16.06 -19.92
CA CYS A 339 -4.91 15.48 -21.26
C CYS A 339 -6.12 15.77 -22.15
N HIS A 340 -5.90 15.92 -23.46
CA HIS A 340 -6.97 15.90 -24.44
C HIS A 340 -7.63 14.51 -24.50
N LEU A 341 -8.95 14.50 -24.66
CA LEU A 341 -9.67 13.33 -25.15
C LEU A 341 -9.17 13.04 -26.55
N CYS A 342 -8.78 11.79 -26.80
CA CYS A 342 -8.40 11.34 -28.13
C CYS A 342 -9.61 11.44 -29.06
N GLU A 343 -9.67 12.49 -29.89
CA GLU A 343 -10.63 12.55 -30.98
C GLU A 343 -10.46 11.29 -31.82
N SER A 344 -11.56 10.56 -32.02
CA SER A 344 -11.63 9.38 -32.87
C SER A 344 -11.47 9.78 -34.33
N LYS A 345 -10.29 10.26 -34.72
CA LYS A 345 -9.97 10.48 -36.13
C LYS A 345 -10.13 9.17 -36.86
N LYS A 346 -11.13 9.17 -37.75
CA LYS A 346 -11.45 8.18 -38.78
C LYS A 346 -10.24 7.28 -39.07
N VAL A 347 -10.37 6.00 -38.78
CA VAL A 347 -9.59 4.96 -39.42
C VAL A 347 -9.88 5.08 -40.91
N THR A 348 -9.06 5.86 -41.61
CA THR A 348 -9.10 5.98 -43.06
C THR A 348 -8.45 4.71 -43.57
N ILE A 349 -9.28 3.70 -43.86
CA ILE A 349 -8.83 2.50 -44.56
C ILE A 349 -8.35 2.97 -45.94
N SER A 350 -7.03 3.04 -46.11
CA SER A 350 -6.44 3.10 -47.44
C SER A 350 -6.81 1.81 -48.19
N PRO A 351 -7.19 1.85 -49.48
CA PRO A 351 -7.67 0.67 -50.18
C PRO A 351 -6.50 -0.27 -50.45
N SER A 352 -6.34 -1.27 -49.58
CA SER A 352 -5.43 -2.39 -49.79
C SER A 352 -6.16 -3.47 -50.58
N ALA A 353 -5.74 -3.61 -51.85
CA ALA A 353 -5.76 -4.78 -52.73
C ALA A 353 -6.84 -5.86 -52.50
N SER A 354 -7.67 -6.04 -53.54
CA SER A 354 -8.60 -7.15 -53.73
C SER A 354 -7.97 -8.55 -53.52
N PRO A 355 -8.68 -9.51 -52.89
CA PRO A 355 -8.22 -10.89 -52.79
C PRO A 355 -8.31 -11.65 -54.14
N PRO A 356 -7.49 -12.68 -54.37
CA PRO A 356 -7.51 -13.47 -55.61
C PRO A 356 -8.73 -14.40 -55.68
N PRO A 357 -9.17 -14.82 -56.89
CA PRO A 357 -10.39 -15.59 -57.07
C PRO A 357 -10.22 -17.07 -56.67
N PRO A 358 -11.31 -17.79 -56.32
CA PRO A 358 -11.26 -19.20 -55.96
C PRO A 358 -11.07 -20.13 -57.18
N PRO A 359 -10.49 -21.33 -57.02
CA PRO A 359 -10.36 -22.29 -58.10
C PRO A 359 -11.67 -23.04 -58.40
N ALA A 360 -11.82 -23.44 -59.67
CA ALA A 360 -12.98 -24.10 -60.27
C ALA A 360 -13.24 -25.55 -59.78
N PRO A 361 -14.47 -26.10 -59.95
CA PRO A 361 -14.86 -27.37 -59.34
C PRO A 361 -14.49 -28.59 -60.19
N ALA A 362 -14.07 -29.68 -59.54
CA ALA A 362 -13.87 -30.99 -60.16
C ALA A 362 -15.10 -31.91 -59.96
N SER A 363 -15.37 -32.71 -60.98
CA SER A 363 -16.61 -33.45 -61.26
C SER A 363 -16.78 -34.80 -60.55
N ARG A 364 -18.06 -35.17 -60.43
CA ARG A 364 -18.72 -36.43 -60.01
C ARG A 364 -17.99 -37.77 -60.32
N ARG A 365 -18.15 -38.73 -59.40
CA ARG A 365 -18.39 -40.16 -59.69
C ARG A 365 -19.48 -40.75 -58.78
N ALA A 366 -20.23 -41.71 -59.33
CA ALA A 366 -21.51 -42.26 -58.87
C ALA A 366 -21.35 -43.66 -58.17
N PRO A 367 -22.42 -44.23 -57.56
CA PRO A 367 -22.39 -45.27 -56.49
C PRO A 367 -22.64 -46.72 -57.00
N PRO A 368 -22.56 -47.79 -56.16
CA PRO A 368 -23.76 -48.47 -55.57
C PRO A 368 -23.46 -49.32 -54.26
N PRO A 369 -24.28 -50.30 -53.78
CA PRO A 369 -25.62 -50.23 -53.13
C PRO A 369 -25.67 -51.03 -51.75
N PRO A 370 -26.78 -51.64 -51.22
CA PRO A 370 -27.37 -51.24 -49.93
C PRO A 370 -27.47 -52.32 -48.80
N SER A 371 -27.55 -51.84 -47.53
CA SER A 371 -28.31 -52.30 -46.32
C SER A 371 -28.31 -53.80 -45.88
N PRO A 372 -28.31 -54.16 -44.56
CA PRO A 372 -29.51 -53.95 -43.73
C PRO A 372 -29.33 -53.76 -42.19
N ASN A 373 -30.42 -53.26 -41.60
CA ASN A 373 -30.87 -53.18 -40.20
C ASN A 373 -30.19 -54.04 -39.12
N LYS A 374 -30.02 -53.44 -37.93
CA LYS A 374 -30.42 -53.95 -36.58
C LYS A 374 -30.09 -52.87 -35.55
N ALA A 375 -31.08 -52.32 -34.85
CA ALA A 375 -31.71 -52.84 -33.63
C ALA A 375 -31.22 -52.04 -32.41
N SER A 376 -32.19 -51.71 -31.56
CA SER A 376 -32.11 -50.84 -30.40
C SER A 376 -31.46 -51.47 -29.15
N THR A 377 -30.98 -50.58 -28.26
CA THR A 377 -30.67 -50.70 -26.80
C THR A 377 -29.21 -51.00 -26.38
N PRO A 378 -28.76 -50.61 -25.16
CA PRO A 378 -29.26 -49.63 -24.19
C PRO A 378 -28.23 -48.54 -23.78
N GLN A 379 -28.74 -47.50 -23.14
CA GLN A 379 -28.04 -46.34 -22.60
C GLN A 379 -27.29 -46.71 -21.30
N TRP A 380 -25.97 -46.51 -21.24
CA TRP A 380 -25.18 -46.65 -20.01
C TRP A 380 -24.90 -45.27 -19.39
N SER A 381 -25.16 -45.11 -18.08
CA SER A 381 -25.02 -43.83 -17.37
C SER A 381 -23.56 -43.40 -17.16
N ARG A 382 -23.29 -42.10 -17.29
CA ARG A 382 -22.00 -41.41 -17.08
C ARG A 382 -21.27 -41.71 -15.75
N LYS A 383 -21.87 -42.43 -14.79
CA LYS A 383 -21.26 -42.71 -13.48
C LYS A 383 -20.25 -43.86 -13.46
N THR A 384 -20.23 -44.76 -14.46
CA THR A 384 -19.30 -45.91 -14.43
C THR A 384 -17.95 -45.63 -15.09
N THR A 385 -17.84 -44.61 -15.94
CA THR A 385 -16.57 -44.22 -16.57
C THR A 385 -15.60 -43.51 -15.59
N TYR A 386 -16.13 -42.84 -14.55
CA TYR A 386 -15.30 -42.15 -13.55
C TYR A 386 -14.63 -43.07 -12.53
N ILE A 387 -15.18 -44.28 -12.30
CA ILE A 387 -14.64 -45.21 -11.30
C ILE A 387 -13.39 -45.95 -11.83
N MET A 388 -13.25 -46.12 -13.14
CA MET A 388 -12.09 -46.80 -13.73
C MET A 388 -10.87 -45.89 -13.92
N ILE A 389 -11.05 -44.58 -14.02
CA ILE A 389 -9.93 -43.62 -14.20
C ILE A 389 -9.31 -43.25 -12.84
N GLY A 390 -10.10 -43.25 -11.76
CA GLY A 390 -9.61 -42.99 -10.40
C GLY A 390 -8.72 -44.09 -9.82
N SER A 391 -8.95 -45.35 -10.18
CA SER A 391 -8.18 -46.49 -9.64
C SER A 391 -6.78 -46.62 -10.24
N VAL A 392 -6.60 -46.27 -11.52
CA VAL A 392 -5.29 -46.33 -12.20
C VAL A 392 -4.36 -45.20 -11.75
N GLY A 393 -4.90 -43.99 -11.54
CA GLY A 393 -4.13 -42.84 -11.03
C GLY A 393 -3.65 -43.03 -9.59
N SER A 394 -4.50 -43.62 -8.74
CA SER A 394 -4.15 -43.87 -7.33
C SER A 394 -3.07 -44.96 -7.19
N ALA A 395 -3.04 -45.95 -8.08
CA ALA A 395 -2.00 -46.99 -8.07
C ALA A 395 -0.62 -46.42 -8.49
N ILE A 396 -0.57 -45.53 -9.48
CA ILE A 396 0.67 -44.90 -9.93
C ILE A 396 1.24 -43.96 -8.86
N GLY A 397 0.38 -43.18 -8.19
CA GLY A 397 0.79 -42.30 -7.08
C GLY A 397 1.34 -43.08 -5.88
N LEU A 398 0.77 -44.25 -5.57
CA LEU A 398 1.20 -45.06 -4.43
C LEU A 398 2.53 -45.77 -4.72
N VAL A 399 2.79 -46.18 -5.96
CA VAL A 399 4.10 -46.72 -6.38
C VAL A 399 5.18 -45.63 -6.33
N ALA A 400 4.88 -44.41 -6.76
CA ALA A 400 5.83 -43.29 -6.69
C ALA A 400 6.20 -42.91 -5.24
N LEU A 401 5.22 -42.93 -4.32
CA LEU A 401 5.45 -42.69 -2.90
C LEU A 401 6.27 -43.80 -2.22
N LEU A 402 6.03 -45.07 -2.59
CA LEU A 402 6.81 -46.19 -2.07
C LEU A 402 8.26 -46.17 -2.58
N LEU A 403 8.50 -45.78 -3.83
CA LEU A 403 9.85 -45.61 -4.38
C LEU A 403 10.58 -44.44 -3.72
N PHE A 404 9.89 -43.34 -3.42
CA PHE A 404 10.45 -42.21 -2.68
C PHE A 404 10.79 -42.59 -1.24
N PHE A 405 9.93 -43.34 -0.56
CA PHE A 405 10.21 -43.84 0.80
C PHE A 405 11.38 -44.82 0.83
N PHE A 406 11.51 -45.72 -0.16
CA PHE A 406 12.66 -46.62 -0.27
C PHE A 406 13.97 -45.86 -0.57
N PHE A 407 13.91 -44.79 -1.36
CA PHE A 407 15.06 -43.93 -1.64
C PHE A 407 15.51 -43.16 -0.39
N CYS A 408 14.57 -42.64 0.41
CA CYS A 408 14.87 -41.97 1.67
C CYS A 408 15.36 -42.94 2.77
N PHE A 409 14.80 -44.15 2.85
CA PHE A 409 15.28 -45.15 3.82
C PHE A 409 16.63 -45.78 3.44
N GLY A 410 16.95 -45.84 2.14
CA GLY A 410 18.26 -46.31 1.66
C GLY A 410 19.42 -45.36 1.97
N GLN A 411 19.16 -44.08 2.20
CA GLN A 411 20.19 -43.10 2.60
C GLN A 411 20.30 -42.91 4.12
N CYS A 412 19.34 -43.39 4.91
CA CYS A 412 19.33 -43.24 6.37
C CYS A 412 19.82 -44.49 7.14
N ASN A 413 20.21 -45.57 6.46
CA ASN A 413 20.76 -46.77 7.10
C ASN A 413 22.11 -47.16 6.50
N GLY A 414 23.16 -46.50 6.96
CA GLY A 414 24.53 -46.92 6.67
C GLY A 414 25.60 -45.89 7.00
N ARG A 415 25.88 -45.69 8.30
CA ARG A 415 27.24 -45.52 8.85
C ARG A 415 27.20 -45.30 10.36
N VAL A 416 27.20 -46.42 11.07
CA VAL A 416 27.82 -46.53 12.39
C VAL A 416 29.31 -46.76 12.13
N HIS A 417 30.18 -45.92 12.70
CA HIS A 417 31.60 -46.24 12.86
C HIS A 417 31.98 -45.95 14.31
N ASP A 418 32.01 -47.03 15.10
CA ASP A 418 32.86 -47.09 16.29
C ASP A 418 34.28 -47.47 15.89
N ALA A 419 35.22 -46.89 16.61
CA ALA A 419 36.65 -47.00 16.43
C ALA A 419 37.19 -48.33 16.97
N ASP A 420 38.10 -48.96 16.23
CA ASP A 420 39.10 -49.82 16.86
C ASP A 420 40.43 -49.89 16.09
N LYS A 421 41.48 -50.05 16.89
CA LYS A 421 42.93 -49.93 16.63
C LYS A 421 43.49 -50.88 15.56
N MET A 422 44.63 -50.49 14.96
CA MET A 422 45.97 -51.11 15.15
C MET A 422 46.85 -51.14 13.87
N HIS A 423 48.06 -50.57 14.04
CA HIS A 423 49.37 -50.70 13.37
C HIS A 423 49.60 -51.30 11.94
N SER A 424 50.32 -50.49 11.15
CA SER A 424 51.65 -50.76 10.51
C SER A 424 51.78 -51.79 9.37
N ALA A 425 52.22 -51.36 8.16
CA ALA A 425 53.64 -51.43 7.72
C ALA A 425 53.87 -51.20 6.20
N THR A 426 54.86 -50.34 5.89
CA THR A 426 55.97 -50.42 4.89
C THR A 426 55.88 -50.05 3.38
N ARG A 427 56.87 -49.16 3.04
CA ARG A 427 57.75 -49.01 1.83
C ARG A 427 57.13 -48.48 0.54
N GLY A 428 57.71 -47.53 -0.21
CA GLY A 428 58.98 -46.77 -0.26
C GLY A 428 58.79 -45.73 -1.42
N ALA A 429 59.61 -44.75 -1.76
CA ALA A 429 60.95 -44.29 -1.43
C ALA A 429 61.07 -42.82 -1.91
N LEU A 430 62.00 -42.06 -1.31
CA LEU A 430 62.41 -40.67 -1.64
C LEU A 430 63.26 -40.55 -2.92
N PRO A 431 63.54 -39.31 -3.40
CA PRO A 431 64.90 -38.74 -3.24
C PRO A 431 64.91 -37.22 -2.88
N PRO A 432 66.08 -36.63 -2.48
CA PRO A 432 66.20 -35.92 -1.19
C PRO A 432 66.96 -34.56 -1.22
N GLY A 433 67.12 -33.93 -0.03
CA GLY A 433 68.14 -32.90 0.28
C GLY A 433 67.69 -31.90 1.36
N VAL A 434 67.75 -32.13 2.70
CA VAL A 434 68.91 -32.25 3.65
C VAL A 434 69.61 -30.89 3.89
N PRO A 435 69.96 -30.46 5.15
CA PRO A 435 69.34 -30.71 6.47
C PRO A 435 69.46 -29.55 7.54
N SER A 436 68.76 -29.73 8.68
CA SER A 436 69.23 -29.52 10.09
C SER A 436 69.64 -28.08 10.54
N ALA A 437 69.26 -27.53 11.71
CA ALA A 437 69.13 -28.14 13.04
C ALA A 437 68.53 -27.16 14.10
N LEU A 438 68.12 -27.77 15.21
CA LEU A 438 68.21 -27.34 16.61
C LEU A 438 66.98 -26.70 17.34
N ALA A 439 66.47 -27.52 18.25
CA ALA A 439 66.19 -27.26 19.68
C ALA A 439 65.02 -26.31 20.04
N ARG A 440 63.88 -26.81 20.52
CA ARG A 440 63.57 -27.34 21.88
C ARG A 440 63.57 -26.25 22.97
N MET A 441 62.36 -25.85 23.38
CA MET A 441 61.86 -25.61 24.76
C MET A 441 61.07 -24.30 24.95
N ARG A 442 59.88 -24.47 25.56
CA ARG A 442 58.96 -23.50 26.19
C ARG A 442 58.22 -22.57 25.22
N GLY A 443 56.90 -22.42 25.27
CA GLY A 443 55.89 -22.81 26.25
C GLY A 443 54.82 -21.73 26.23
N GLU A 444 53.60 -22.12 25.86
CA GLU A 444 52.31 -21.43 26.08
C GLU A 444 52.20 -19.94 25.69
N GLU A 445 51.74 -19.70 24.46
CA GLU A 445 50.93 -18.53 24.09
C GLU A 445 50.24 -18.80 22.74
N SER A 446 48.95 -19.14 22.72
CA SER A 446 48.11 -18.97 21.52
C SER A 446 46.61 -19.00 21.83
N SER A 447 46.00 -17.83 22.00
CA SER A 447 44.57 -17.64 21.68
C SER A 447 44.13 -16.18 21.48
N GLN A 448 45.04 -15.20 21.35
CA GLN A 448 44.67 -13.78 21.15
C GLN A 448 44.83 -13.24 19.72
N SER A 449 45.48 -13.95 18.80
CA SER A 449 45.89 -13.35 17.51
C SER A 449 44.82 -13.25 16.41
N THR A 450 43.63 -13.85 16.56
CA THR A 450 42.63 -13.88 15.46
C THR A 450 41.48 -12.88 15.60
N SER A 451 41.30 -12.28 16.78
CA SER A 451 40.22 -11.31 17.06
C SER A 451 40.63 -9.84 16.84
N GLU A 452 41.92 -9.50 16.95
CA GLU A 452 42.42 -8.15 16.69
C GLU A 452 42.39 -7.77 15.21
N TRP A 453 42.69 -8.70 14.29
CA TRP A 453 42.77 -8.41 12.86
C TRP A 453 41.41 -8.07 12.19
N ARG A 454 40.27 -8.48 12.79
CA ARG A 454 38.93 -8.10 12.33
C ARG A 454 38.46 -6.74 12.87
N PHE A 455 39.06 -6.25 13.96
CA PHE A 455 38.64 -5.01 14.62
C PHE A 455 39.23 -3.78 13.93
N SER A 456 40.50 -3.87 13.49
CA SER A 456 41.21 -2.77 12.82
C SER A 456 40.66 -2.46 11.42
N SER A 457 40.05 -3.44 10.74
CA SER A 457 39.50 -3.23 9.38
C SER A 457 38.13 -2.55 9.37
N LEU A 458 37.39 -2.57 10.49
CA LEU A 458 36.04 -1.99 10.61
C LEU A 458 36.05 -0.47 10.81
N ILE A 459 37.13 0.09 11.38
CA ILE A 459 37.26 1.53 11.67
C ILE A 459 37.84 2.30 10.46
N GLY A 460 38.40 1.60 9.45
CA GLY A 460 39.20 2.19 8.39
C GLY A 460 38.49 2.74 7.15
N ARG A 461 37.15 2.68 7.04
CA ARG A 461 36.44 3.11 5.81
C ARG A 461 35.12 3.82 6.08
N GLY A 462 35.19 5.14 6.26
CA GLY A 462 34.05 6.06 6.28
C GLY A 462 34.37 7.28 7.16
N HIS A 463 33.94 8.49 6.77
CA HIS A 463 34.15 9.73 7.53
C HIS A 463 33.70 9.53 8.99
N SER A 464 34.65 9.37 9.89
CA SER A 464 34.41 8.69 11.18
C SER A 464 33.85 9.69 12.20
N ILE A 465 32.68 9.37 12.75
CA ILE A 465 32.32 9.81 14.11
C ILE A 465 33.40 9.24 15.02
N ILE A 466 34.17 10.09 15.69
CA ILE A 466 35.22 9.63 16.60
C ILE A 466 34.54 9.04 17.82
N ILE A 467 34.45 7.70 17.87
CA ILE A 467 34.00 6.96 19.04
C ILE A 467 35.18 6.82 20.00
N GLU A 468 35.02 7.32 21.22
CA GLU A 468 36.06 7.32 22.24
C GLU A 468 36.18 5.95 22.92
N GLU A 469 37.40 5.43 23.05
CA GLU A 469 37.65 4.25 23.89
C GLU A 469 37.95 4.71 25.33
N PHE A 470 37.04 4.39 26.24
CA PHE A 470 37.14 4.78 27.64
C PHE A 470 37.88 3.71 28.46
N PRO A 471 38.90 4.08 29.25
CA PRO A 471 39.46 3.18 30.25
C PRO A 471 38.41 2.80 31.30
N LEU A 472 38.37 1.53 31.72
CA LEU A 472 37.39 1.05 32.71
C LEU A 472 37.47 1.85 34.03
N SER A 473 38.66 2.27 34.43
CA SER A 473 38.88 3.08 35.64
C SER A 473 38.11 4.40 35.63
N VAL A 474 37.99 5.04 34.46
CA VAL A 474 37.23 6.29 34.29
C VAL A 474 35.74 6.03 34.49
N LEU A 475 35.21 4.96 33.90
CA LEU A 475 33.80 4.60 34.02
C LEU A 475 33.44 4.14 35.44
N LEU A 476 34.33 3.41 36.12
CA LEU A 476 34.19 3.03 37.52
C LEU A 476 34.15 4.26 38.43
N ALA A 477 35.06 5.20 38.25
CA ALA A 477 35.08 6.44 39.03
C ALA A 477 33.81 7.28 38.81
N ALA A 478 33.34 7.39 37.55
CA ALA A 478 32.15 8.17 37.21
C ALA A 478 30.83 7.53 37.69
N THR A 479 30.82 6.22 37.94
CA THR A 479 29.63 5.45 38.36
C THR A 479 29.66 5.00 39.81
N ASP A 480 30.68 5.42 40.58
CA ASP A 480 30.95 4.90 41.93
C ASP A 480 30.92 3.36 41.97
N ASN A 481 31.74 2.74 41.12
CA ASN A 481 31.78 1.30 40.91
C ASN A 481 30.43 0.68 40.50
N PHE A 482 29.70 1.35 39.60
CA PHE A 482 28.37 0.94 39.16
C PHE A 482 27.36 0.80 40.31
N ALA A 483 27.39 1.77 41.25
CA ALA A 483 26.47 1.81 42.38
C ALA A 483 25.01 1.84 41.93
N GLU A 484 24.12 1.22 42.71
CA GLU A 484 22.69 1.13 42.39
C GLU A 484 22.01 2.51 42.40
N SER A 485 22.57 3.49 43.11
CA SER A 485 22.12 4.89 43.10
C SER A 485 22.25 5.57 41.73
N HIS A 486 23.15 5.10 40.87
CA HIS A 486 23.37 5.63 39.53
C HIS A 486 22.58 4.87 38.47
N LYS A 487 21.94 3.75 38.82
CA LYS A 487 21.22 2.91 37.87
C LYS A 487 19.90 3.53 37.46
N ILE A 488 19.69 3.64 36.15
CA ILE A 488 18.49 4.22 35.54
C ILE A 488 17.63 3.18 34.82
N GLY A 489 18.15 1.98 34.57
CA GLY A 489 17.37 0.91 33.94
C GLY A 489 18.10 -0.42 33.85
N SER A 490 17.35 -1.47 33.53
CA SER A 490 17.85 -2.82 33.27
C SER A 490 17.18 -3.39 32.02
N GLY A 491 17.96 -3.93 31.10
CA GLY A 491 17.48 -4.54 29.85
C GLY A 491 18.06 -5.95 29.61
N SER A 492 17.75 -6.53 28.45
CA SER A 492 18.25 -7.85 28.03
C SER A 492 19.77 -7.91 27.91
N PHE A 493 20.39 -6.78 27.55
CA PHE A 493 21.83 -6.61 27.43
C PHE A 493 22.52 -6.46 28.80
N GLY A 494 21.90 -5.73 29.73
CA GLY A 494 22.42 -5.48 31.08
C GLY A 494 21.86 -4.20 31.72
N SER A 495 22.60 -3.65 32.68
CA SER A 495 22.19 -2.48 33.46
C SER A 495 22.69 -1.17 32.83
N VAL A 496 21.89 -0.11 32.91
CA VAL A 496 22.21 1.24 32.41
C VAL A 496 22.35 2.20 33.57
N TYR A 497 23.44 2.99 33.58
CA TYR A 497 23.80 3.91 34.64
C TYR A 497 23.91 5.34 34.12
N ARG A 498 23.44 6.32 34.88
CA ARG A 498 23.71 7.74 34.65
C ARG A 498 25.03 8.11 35.32
N ALA A 499 25.90 8.80 34.59
CA ALA A 499 27.17 9.28 35.13
C ALA A 499 27.52 10.66 34.56
N THR A 500 28.42 11.36 35.26
CA THR A 500 29.05 12.58 34.74
C THR A 500 30.54 12.29 34.57
N LEU A 501 31.04 12.42 33.34
CA LEU A 501 32.45 12.23 33.03
C LEU A 501 33.29 13.38 33.60
N GLY A 502 34.61 13.19 33.69
CA GLY A 502 35.53 14.20 34.25
C GLY A 502 35.58 15.51 33.47
N ASP A 503 35.09 15.53 32.22
CA ASP A 503 34.95 16.71 31.37
C ASP A 503 33.59 17.42 31.51
N GLY A 504 32.70 16.92 32.38
CA GLY A 504 31.37 17.48 32.63
C GLY A 504 30.26 16.93 31.75
N ARG A 505 30.55 16.06 30.77
CA ARG A 505 29.50 15.42 29.95
C ARG A 505 28.66 14.46 30.80
N VAL A 506 27.34 14.61 30.76
CA VAL A 506 26.40 13.66 31.36
C VAL A 506 26.11 12.55 30.34
N VAL A 507 26.30 11.29 30.76
CA VAL A 507 26.26 10.12 29.88
C VAL A 507 25.39 9.00 30.44
N ALA A 508 24.90 8.15 29.55
CA ALA A 508 24.27 6.88 29.88
C ALA A 508 25.23 5.73 29.56
N ILE A 509 25.58 4.95 30.59
CA ILE A 509 26.55 3.86 30.50
C ILE A 509 25.81 2.52 30.55
N LYS A 510 25.73 1.83 29.42
CA LYS A 510 25.10 0.51 29.27
C LYS A 510 26.18 -0.56 29.45
N ARG A 511 26.14 -1.27 30.58
CA ARG A 511 27.10 -2.32 30.92
C ARG A 511 26.46 -3.69 30.71
N ALA A 512 27.09 -4.54 29.91
CA ALA A 512 26.72 -5.94 29.85
C ALA A 512 27.10 -6.60 31.18
N GLU A 513 26.12 -7.15 31.90
CA GLU A 513 26.42 -7.87 33.14
C GLU A 513 27.27 -9.11 32.84
N ALA A 514 28.51 -9.13 33.34
CA ALA A 514 29.25 -10.34 33.58
C ALA A 514 28.54 -11.09 34.71
N SER A 515 28.19 -12.35 34.48
CA SER A 515 27.66 -13.21 35.55
C SER A 515 28.72 -13.31 36.65
N VAL A 516 28.64 -12.46 37.67
CA VAL A 516 29.51 -12.57 38.84
C VAL A 516 29.08 -13.83 39.57
N SER A 517 29.95 -14.83 39.53
CA SER A 517 29.92 -15.96 40.43
C SER A 517 30.21 -15.46 41.85
N SER A 518 29.20 -14.92 42.52
CA SER A 518 29.24 -14.61 43.95
C SER A 518 28.82 -15.83 44.76
N SER A 519 29.84 -16.60 45.12
CA SER A 519 30.02 -17.47 46.30
C SER A 519 28.83 -17.79 47.23
N ASN A 520 28.67 -19.10 47.46
CA ASN A 520 28.31 -19.78 48.70
C ASN A 520 26.84 -19.80 49.16
N THR A 521 26.05 -20.73 48.60
CA THR A 521 25.36 -21.77 49.38
C THR A 521 25.10 -23.00 48.49
N ALA A 522 25.27 -24.19 49.06
CA ALA A 522 25.28 -25.46 48.37
C ALA A 522 23.89 -25.87 47.84
N ALA A 523 23.77 -26.06 46.52
CA ALA A 523 22.87 -27.04 45.91
C ALA A 523 23.31 -27.25 44.45
N ALA A 524 24.09 -28.30 44.22
CA ALA A 524 24.39 -28.78 42.88
C ALA A 524 23.12 -29.35 42.25
N THR A 525 22.69 -28.84 41.09
CA THR A 525 22.19 -29.60 39.91
C THR A 525 21.97 -28.62 38.74
N THR A 526 22.49 -28.97 37.55
CA THR A 526 22.41 -28.30 36.22
C THR A 526 23.43 -27.20 35.85
N VAL A 527 24.70 -27.60 35.81
CA VAL A 527 25.77 -26.85 35.10
C VAL A 527 25.68 -27.17 33.60
N ALA A 528 24.77 -26.51 32.87
CA ALA A 528 24.74 -26.54 31.40
C ALA A 528 24.02 -25.32 30.76
N ALA A 529 23.27 -24.52 31.52
CA ALA A 529 22.55 -23.36 31.00
C ALA A 529 23.35 -22.04 31.02
N CYS A 530 24.51 -22.00 31.69
CA CYS A 530 25.19 -20.75 32.04
C CYS A 530 26.27 -20.33 31.03
N GLU A 531 26.83 -21.26 30.25
CA GLU A 531 27.89 -20.95 29.27
C GLU A 531 27.33 -20.45 27.92
N ASN A 532 26.08 -20.78 27.59
CA ASN A 532 25.48 -20.43 26.29
C ASN A 532 25.05 -18.96 26.13
N LYS A 533 24.95 -18.15 27.20
CA LYS A 533 24.50 -16.74 27.12
C LYS A 533 25.62 -15.71 26.89
N ARG A 534 26.88 -16.07 27.13
CA ARG A 534 28.05 -15.19 26.89
C ARG A 534 28.26 -14.83 25.42
N PRO A 535 28.20 -15.77 24.45
CA PRO A 535 28.42 -15.43 23.04
C PRO A 535 27.36 -14.46 22.48
N ASP A 536 26.11 -14.53 22.96
CA ASP A 536 25.03 -13.65 22.49
C ASP A 536 25.22 -12.19 22.90
N LYS A 537 25.66 -11.92 24.14
CA LYS A 537 25.90 -10.55 24.63
C LYS A 537 27.11 -9.90 23.95
N GLU A 538 28.17 -10.67 23.72
CA GLU A 538 29.33 -10.17 22.97
C GLU A 538 28.97 -9.86 21.52
N ARG A 539 28.17 -10.73 20.87
CA ARG A 539 27.68 -10.47 19.52
C ARG A 539 26.80 -9.22 19.45
N ALA A 540 25.89 -9.03 20.40
CA ALA A 540 25.05 -7.82 20.47
C ALA A 540 25.90 -6.55 20.69
N PHE A 541 26.91 -6.60 21.56
CA PHE A 541 27.83 -5.48 21.79
C PHE A 541 28.58 -5.10 20.51
N LEU A 542 29.14 -6.10 19.82
CA LEU A 542 29.90 -5.88 18.59
C LEU A 542 29.01 -5.39 17.45
N ALA A 543 27.79 -5.92 17.33
CA ALA A 543 26.81 -5.49 16.33
C ALA A 543 26.41 -4.02 16.57
N GLU A 544 26.06 -3.67 17.80
CA GLU A 544 25.66 -2.32 18.18
C GLU A 544 26.81 -1.31 17.96
N LEU A 545 28.04 -1.64 18.36
CA LEU A 545 29.22 -0.81 18.10
C LEU A 545 29.51 -0.64 16.59
N ALA A 546 29.43 -1.71 15.81
CA ALA A 546 29.67 -1.67 14.37
C ALA A 546 28.60 -0.87 13.61
N LEU A 547 27.35 -0.89 14.07
CA LEU A 547 26.24 -0.13 13.49
C LEU A 547 26.31 1.35 13.87
N LEU A 548 26.43 1.65 15.17
CA LEU A 548 26.39 3.00 15.69
C LEU A 548 27.61 3.85 15.29
N SER A 549 28.73 3.21 14.94
CA SER A 549 29.89 3.89 14.34
C SER A 549 29.62 4.49 12.96
N ARG A 550 28.54 4.08 12.29
CA ARG A 550 28.23 4.44 10.90
C ARG A 550 27.00 5.32 10.75
N VAL A 551 26.26 5.57 11.83
CA VAL A 551 25.02 6.32 11.79
C VAL A 551 25.11 7.56 12.68
N ASN A 552 24.70 8.71 12.15
CA ASN A 552 24.56 9.95 12.90
C ASN A 552 23.29 10.67 12.42
N HIS A 553 22.29 10.74 13.27
CA HIS A 553 21.02 11.38 12.94
C HIS A 553 20.38 11.93 14.20
N LYS A 554 19.75 13.10 14.12
CA LYS A 554 19.13 13.79 15.27
C LYS A 554 18.06 12.97 16.00
N ASN A 555 17.46 11.99 15.33
CA ASN A 555 16.43 11.10 15.87
C ASN A 555 16.95 9.68 16.17
N LEU A 556 18.26 9.49 16.29
CA LEU A 556 18.89 8.24 16.72
C LEU A 556 19.86 8.55 17.87
N VAL A 557 19.82 7.75 18.94
CA VAL A 557 20.68 7.99 20.10
C VAL A 557 22.14 7.78 19.74
N ARG A 558 22.97 8.79 20.00
CA ARG A 558 24.38 8.79 19.61
C ARG A 558 25.24 8.00 20.59
N LEU A 559 26.07 7.11 20.04
CA LEU A 559 27.14 6.46 20.77
C LEU A 559 28.33 7.40 20.90
N LEU A 560 28.77 7.66 22.13
CA LEU A 560 29.93 8.50 22.45
C LEU A 560 31.22 7.68 22.48
N GLY A 561 31.12 6.44 22.98
CA GLY A 561 32.29 5.60 23.21
C GLY A 561 31.97 4.20 23.68
N TYR A 562 33.02 3.43 23.91
CA TYR A 562 32.92 2.08 24.46
C TYR A 562 34.08 1.79 25.41
N CYS A 563 33.94 0.73 26.21
CA CYS A 563 35.03 0.12 26.97
C CYS A 563 34.98 -1.39 26.77
N LYS A 564 36.10 -1.97 26.33
CA LYS A 564 36.30 -3.40 26.15
C LYS A 564 37.56 -3.83 26.88
N GLN A 565 37.43 -4.19 28.16
CA GLN A 565 38.55 -4.64 28.99
C GLN A 565 38.24 -5.98 29.66
N GLY A 566 38.99 -7.04 29.31
CA GLY A 566 38.71 -8.38 29.80
C GLY A 566 37.29 -8.86 29.44
N ALA A 567 36.49 -9.20 30.45
CA ALA A 567 35.09 -9.60 30.29
C ALA A 567 34.11 -8.41 30.25
N GLU A 568 34.56 -7.19 30.50
CA GLU A 568 33.71 -6.00 30.48
C GLU A 568 33.37 -5.61 29.04
N ARG A 569 32.09 -5.36 28.80
CA ARG A 569 31.54 -4.82 27.56
C ARG A 569 30.61 -3.67 27.93
N VAL A 570 31.07 -2.46 27.70
CA VAL A 570 30.37 -1.24 28.13
C VAL A 570 30.23 -0.29 26.96
N LEU A 571 29.03 0.24 26.75
CA LEU A 571 28.73 1.25 25.74
C LEU A 571 28.33 2.55 26.43
N VAL A 572 28.85 3.67 25.96
CA VAL A 572 28.65 5.01 26.52
C VAL A 572 27.87 5.84 25.52
N TYR A 573 26.67 6.27 25.89
CA TYR A 573 25.75 7.06 25.08
C TYR A 573 25.56 8.46 25.66
N GLU A 574 25.02 9.36 24.86
CA GLU A 574 24.48 10.59 25.41
C GLU A 574 23.29 10.32 26.34
N PHE A 575 23.11 11.18 27.33
CA PHE A 575 22.07 11.02 28.33
C PHE A 575 20.76 11.63 27.86
N MET A 576 19.70 10.83 27.83
CA MET A 576 18.34 11.23 27.45
C MET A 576 17.57 11.68 28.69
N ALA A 577 17.51 13.00 28.92
CA ALA A 577 17.06 13.58 30.18
C ALA A 577 15.61 13.24 30.56
N ASN A 578 14.74 13.04 29.57
CA ASN A 578 13.32 12.73 29.79
C ASN A 578 13.00 11.23 29.74
N GLY A 579 13.99 10.34 29.63
CA GLY A 579 13.77 8.89 29.72
C GLY A 579 13.00 8.30 28.53
N THR A 580 12.20 7.25 28.76
CA THR A 580 11.55 6.46 27.70
C THR A 580 10.12 6.95 27.41
N LEU A 581 9.69 6.86 26.15
CA LEU A 581 8.30 7.10 25.75
C LEU A 581 7.33 6.18 26.50
N HIS A 582 7.72 4.92 26.72
CA HIS A 582 6.91 3.95 27.48
C HIS A 582 6.54 4.46 28.88
N ASP A 583 7.49 5.05 29.59
CA ASP A 583 7.24 5.56 30.93
C ASP A 583 6.26 6.74 30.91
N HIS A 584 6.38 7.64 29.93
CA HIS A 584 5.45 8.78 29.79
C HIS A 584 4.03 8.38 29.38
N LEU A 585 3.85 7.27 28.66
CA LEU A 585 2.51 6.77 28.30
C LEU A 585 1.85 6.00 29.46
N HIS A 586 2.63 5.20 30.19
CA HIS A 586 2.07 4.16 31.07
C HIS A 586 2.33 4.33 32.55
N ARG A 587 3.35 5.10 32.95
CA ARG A 587 3.80 5.20 34.35
C ARG A 587 3.78 6.61 34.91
N LEU A 588 4.13 7.60 34.10
CA LEU A 588 4.27 8.99 34.48
C LEU A 588 3.05 9.79 34.01
N SER A 589 2.65 10.78 34.80
CA SER A 589 1.79 11.87 34.30
C SER A 589 2.68 12.87 33.59
N SER A 590 2.61 12.90 32.26
CA SER A 590 3.45 13.75 31.42
C SER A 590 2.64 14.90 30.83
N PRO A 591 2.73 16.12 31.38
CA PRO A 591 2.03 17.28 30.83
C PRO A 591 2.42 17.56 29.37
N THR A 592 3.66 17.26 28.98
CA THR A 592 4.18 17.54 27.64
C THR A 592 3.60 16.60 26.58
N LEU A 593 3.26 15.35 26.94
CA LEU A 593 2.56 14.40 26.05
C LEU A 593 1.03 14.38 26.26
N ALA A 594 0.48 15.37 26.98
CA ALA A 594 -0.96 15.54 27.21
C ALA A 594 -1.69 16.26 26.07
N SER A 595 -1.09 16.33 24.87
CA SER A 595 -1.72 16.87 23.66
C SER A 595 -1.49 15.95 22.46
N TRP A 596 -2.46 15.92 21.54
CA TRP A 596 -2.38 15.12 20.32
C TRP A 596 -1.20 15.55 19.46
N GLY A 597 -1.03 16.85 19.23
CA GLY A 597 0.09 17.39 18.47
C GLY A 597 1.47 17.05 19.05
N ALA A 598 1.62 16.92 20.38
CA ALA A 598 2.89 16.48 20.98
C ALA A 598 3.17 14.99 20.73
N ARG A 599 2.15 14.13 20.87
CA ARG A 599 2.27 12.69 20.57
C ARG A 599 2.62 12.43 19.11
N LEU A 600 1.98 13.17 18.20
CA LEU A 600 2.27 13.08 16.76
C LEU A 600 3.67 13.59 16.41
N ARG A 601 4.19 14.61 17.10
CA ARG A 601 5.59 15.07 16.93
C ARG A 601 6.60 14.00 17.35
N VAL A 602 6.37 13.34 18.49
CA VAL A 602 7.21 12.21 18.94
C VAL A 602 7.16 11.06 17.94
N ALA A 603 5.98 10.74 17.39
CA ALA A 603 5.85 9.73 16.34
C ALA A 603 6.66 10.11 15.09
N LEU A 604 6.54 11.36 14.64
CA LEU A 604 7.26 11.87 13.47
C LEU A 604 8.78 11.80 13.64
N ASP A 605 9.29 12.20 14.81
CA ASP A 605 10.70 12.14 15.13
C ASP A 605 11.23 10.70 15.09
N ALA A 606 10.53 9.76 15.74
CA ALA A 606 10.90 8.35 15.67
C ALA A 606 10.83 7.80 14.24
N ALA A 607 9.80 8.16 13.46
CA ALA A 607 9.65 7.73 12.07
C ALA A 607 10.82 8.22 11.18
N ARG A 608 11.30 9.45 11.37
CA ARG A 608 12.47 10.00 10.66
C ARG A 608 13.75 9.23 11.01
N GLY A 609 13.90 8.82 12.27
CA GLY A 609 14.99 7.93 12.69
C GLY A 609 14.98 6.60 11.94
N LEU A 610 13.81 5.96 11.84
CA LEU A 610 13.64 4.70 11.08
C LEU A 610 13.84 4.87 9.58
N GLU A 611 13.31 5.95 8.99
CA GLU A 611 13.51 6.26 7.57
C GLU A 611 15.00 6.36 7.26
N TYR A 612 15.77 7.04 8.12
CA TYR A 612 17.22 7.12 7.96
C TYR A 612 17.90 5.75 7.93
N LEU A 613 17.51 4.83 8.81
CA LEU A 613 18.07 3.48 8.84
C LEU A 613 17.72 2.68 7.57
N HIS A 614 16.51 2.85 7.03
CA HIS A 614 16.03 2.06 5.88
C HIS A 614 16.47 2.61 4.52
N VAL A 615 16.56 3.94 4.39
CA VAL A 615 16.71 4.61 3.09
C VAL A 615 18.10 5.22 2.93
N TYR A 616 18.62 5.87 3.98
CA TYR A 616 19.84 6.68 3.88
C TYR A 616 21.10 5.95 4.39
N ALA A 617 20.95 4.95 5.25
CA ALA A 617 22.08 4.13 5.70
C ALA A 617 22.55 3.18 4.57
N VAL A 618 23.87 3.07 4.41
CA VAL A 618 24.50 2.18 3.42
C VAL A 618 25.44 1.20 4.12
N PRO A 619 25.15 -0.11 4.11
CA PRO A 619 23.91 -0.73 3.63
C PRO A 619 22.69 -0.39 4.51
N PRO A 620 21.45 -0.60 4.03
CA PRO A 620 20.24 -0.38 4.83
C PRO A 620 20.22 -1.24 6.10
N ILE A 621 19.76 -0.65 7.19
CA ILE A 621 19.75 -1.24 8.53
C ILE A 621 18.31 -1.51 8.95
N ILE A 622 18.01 -2.75 9.35
CA ILE A 622 16.73 -3.12 9.96
C ILE A 622 16.92 -3.18 11.47
N HIS A 623 16.14 -2.40 12.22
CA HIS A 623 16.30 -2.23 13.66
C HIS A 623 15.90 -3.47 14.45
N ARG A 624 14.74 -4.06 14.09
CA ARG A 624 14.19 -5.34 14.56
C ARG A 624 13.60 -5.37 15.98
N ASP A 625 13.86 -4.35 16.81
CA ASP A 625 13.26 -4.21 18.15
C ASP A 625 12.68 -2.82 18.42
N ILE A 626 11.82 -2.33 17.51
CA ILE A 626 11.12 -1.06 17.68
C ILE A 626 9.96 -1.23 18.68
N LYS A 627 9.98 -0.40 19.74
CA LYS A 627 8.97 -0.35 20.81
C LYS A 627 9.07 0.98 21.55
N SER A 628 8.03 1.36 22.29
CA SER A 628 8.02 2.60 23.08
C SER A 628 9.13 2.67 24.15
N SER A 629 9.65 1.55 24.64
CA SER A 629 10.78 1.55 25.59
C SER A 629 12.13 1.88 24.95
N ASN A 630 12.24 1.73 23.62
CA ASN A 630 13.45 2.01 22.85
C ASN A 630 13.39 3.38 22.14
N ILE A 631 12.32 4.15 22.37
CA ILE A 631 12.20 5.55 21.91
C ILE A 631 12.43 6.42 23.14
N LEU A 632 13.54 7.13 23.16
CA LEU A 632 13.96 8.00 24.26
C LEU A 632 13.70 9.46 23.94
N LEU A 633 13.56 10.29 24.96
CA LEU A 633 13.27 11.72 24.85
C LEU A 633 14.42 12.53 25.44
N ASP A 634 14.98 13.45 24.66
CA ASP A 634 16.01 14.37 25.15
C ASP A 634 15.41 15.51 25.96
N ASP A 635 16.24 16.44 26.44
CA ASP A 635 15.84 17.60 27.23
C ASP A 635 14.87 18.54 26.49
N THR A 636 14.91 18.54 25.16
CA THR A 636 13.99 19.30 24.28
C THR A 636 12.72 18.55 23.90
N TRP A 637 12.51 17.33 24.42
CA TRP A 637 11.41 16.42 24.05
C TRP A 637 11.47 15.91 22.60
N THR A 638 12.64 15.96 21.97
CA THR A 638 12.86 15.34 20.66
C THR A 638 13.01 13.83 20.85
N ALA A 639 12.29 13.06 20.03
CA ALA A 639 12.34 11.60 20.12
C ALA A 639 13.53 11.01 19.37
N GLN A 640 14.21 10.06 20.00
CA GLN A 640 15.35 9.36 19.42
C GLN A 640 15.27 7.85 19.63
N VAL A 641 15.53 7.09 18.56
CA VAL A 641 15.49 5.63 18.58
C VAL A 641 16.81 5.08 19.13
N SER A 642 16.73 4.06 19.99
CA SER A 642 17.84 3.46 20.73
C SER A 642 17.81 1.93 20.69
N ASP A 643 18.86 1.30 21.22
CA ASP A 643 19.02 -0.15 21.41
C ASP A 643 19.12 -0.96 20.11
N PHE A 644 20.28 -0.86 19.46
CA PHE A 644 20.58 -1.52 18.17
C PHE A 644 21.15 -2.94 18.34
N GLY A 645 21.04 -3.53 19.53
CA GLY A 645 21.65 -4.83 19.85
C GLY A 645 21.13 -6.02 19.04
N LEU A 646 19.98 -5.88 18.37
CA LEU A 646 19.36 -6.89 17.50
C LEU A 646 19.35 -6.52 16.01
N SER A 647 19.83 -5.31 15.69
CA SER A 647 19.75 -4.74 14.35
C SER A 647 20.65 -5.47 13.35
N LEU A 648 20.25 -5.47 12.08
CA LEU A 648 20.95 -6.18 11.01
C LEU A 648 21.13 -5.29 9.79
N MET A 649 22.32 -5.35 9.21
CA MET A 649 22.61 -4.78 7.89
C MET A 649 22.09 -5.74 6.82
N THR A 650 21.38 -5.21 5.83
CA THR A 650 20.97 -5.98 4.66
C THR A 650 22.16 -6.12 3.68
N PRO A 651 22.35 -7.28 3.04
CA PRO A 651 23.30 -7.39 1.92
C PRO A 651 22.88 -6.43 0.80
N VAL A 652 23.84 -5.72 0.20
CA VAL A 652 23.58 -4.80 -0.91
C VAL A 652 23.17 -5.59 -2.16
N ASP A 653 22.10 -5.17 -2.83
CA ASP A 653 21.65 -5.73 -4.10
C ASP A 653 22.79 -5.76 -5.12
N GLY A 654 23.14 -6.97 -5.61
CA GLY A 654 24.21 -7.20 -6.59
C GLY A 654 25.23 -8.29 -6.25
N ALA A 655 25.14 -8.90 -5.06
CA ALA A 655 25.87 -10.14 -4.75
C ALA A 655 24.88 -11.31 -4.69
N GLU A 656 24.48 -11.83 -5.86
CA GLU A 656 23.84 -13.15 -6.03
C GLU A 656 24.84 -14.30 -5.76
N ASN A 657 25.73 -14.12 -4.78
CA ASN A 657 26.51 -15.23 -4.29
C ASN A 657 25.64 -15.99 -3.31
N GLU A 658 25.40 -17.26 -3.64
CA GLU A 658 25.03 -18.39 -2.78
C GLU A 658 25.00 -18.05 -1.28
N PRO A 659 23.96 -18.48 -0.53
CA PRO A 659 23.93 -18.30 0.92
C PRO A 659 25.15 -19.01 1.53
N ASP A 660 26.22 -18.25 1.76
CA ASP A 660 27.30 -18.66 2.65
C ASP A 660 26.64 -19.03 3.97
N CYS A 661 27.13 -20.11 4.58
CA CYS A 661 26.54 -20.85 5.70
C CYS A 661 26.38 -20.01 6.99
N SER A 662 25.63 -18.91 6.93
CA SER A 662 25.16 -18.14 8.07
C SER A 662 23.82 -18.73 8.51
N ASP A 663 23.74 -19.13 9.77
CA ASP A 663 22.54 -19.65 10.41
C ASP A 663 21.27 -18.92 9.97
N PRO A 664 20.13 -19.62 9.75
CA PRO A 664 18.87 -18.96 9.44
C PRO A 664 18.58 -17.88 10.47
N VAL A 665 18.19 -16.68 10.00
CA VAL A 665 17.90 -15.50 10.83
C VAL A 665 16.75 -15.80 11.78
N ARG A 666 17.06 -16.40 12.93
CA ARG A 666 16.09 -16.78 13.96
C ARG A 666 15.26 -15.58 14.38
N ALA A 667 13.94 -15.69 14.37
CA ALA A 667 13.03 -14.66 14.85
C ALA A 667 13.46 -14.13 16.23
N ALA A 668 13.73 -12.84 16.30
CA ALA A 668 14.11 -12.12 17.51
C ALA A 668 13.39 -10.77 17.52
N GLY A 669 12.93 -10.34 18.69
CA GLY A 669 12.17 -9.11 18.89
C GLY A 669 11.27 -9.21 20.13
N THR A 670 10.59 -8.11 20.46
CA THR A 670 9.70 -8.04 21.63
C THR A 670 8.28 -8.52 21.31
N VAL A 671 7.77 -9.47 22.10
CA VAL A 671 6.40 -10.01 21.96
C VAL A 671 5.38 -8.87 22.03
N GLY A 672 4.44 -8.85 21.08
CA GLY A 672 3.44 -7.79 20.91
C GLY A 672 3.77 -6.80 19.80
N TYR A 673 5.06 -6.53 19.55
CA TYR A 673 5.55 -5.64 18.48
C TYR A 673 6.07 -6.41 17.27
N MET A 674 6.36 -7.71 17.41
CA MET A 674 6.89 -8.52 16.32
C MET A 674 5.92 -8.65 15.15
N ASP A 675 6.44 -8.42 13.95
CA ASP A 675 5.76 -8.68 12.68
C ASP A 675 5.35 -10.17 12.58
N PRO A 676 4.05 -10.49 12.42
CA PRO A 676 3.57 -11.87 12.34
C PRO A 676 4.08 -12.60 11.10
N GLU A 677 4.30 -11.89 9.98
CA GLU A 677 4.88 -12.48 8.77
C GLU A 677 6.34 -12.88 9.01
N TYR A 678 7.13 -11.98 9.61
CA TYR A 678 8.51 -12.23 9.99
C TYR A 678 8.61 -13.40 10.99
N TYR A 679 7.80 -13.38 12.04
CA TYR A 679 7.78 -14.43 13.07
C TYR A 679 7.48 -15.81 12.47
N ARG A 680 6.51 -15.89 11.55
CA ARG A 680 6.07 -17.15 10.94
C ARG A 680 6.99 -17.64 9.82
N LEU A 681 7.42 -16.73 8.93
CA LEU A 681 8.15 -17.07 7.71
C LEU A 681 9.67 -16.93 7.85
N GLN A 682 10.16 -16.39 8.98
CA GLN A 682 11.58 -16.08 9.22
C GLN A 682 12.17 -15.13 8.16
N ARG A 683 11.31 -14.35 7.48
CA ARG A 683 11.70 -13.41 6.43
C ARG A 683 11.74 -11.99 6.97
N LEU A 684 12.93 -11.52 7.32
CA LEU A 684 13.14 -10.17 7.84
C LEU A 684 13.21 -9.16 6.69
N THR A 685 12.45 -8.08 6.78
CA THR A 685 12.50 -6.97 5.81
C THR A 685 12.36 -5.63 6.54
N ALA A 686 12.65 -4.51 5.86
CA ALA A 686 12.35 -3.17 6.39
C ALA A 686 10.87 -3.01 6.80
N LYS A 687 9.95 -3.75 6.15
CA LYS A 687 8.51 -3.76 6.48
C LYS A 687 8.21 -4.41 7.83
N SER A 688 9.13 -5.17 8.41
CA SER A 688 8.98 -5.72 9.75
C SER A 688 9.11 -4.62 10.81
N ASP A 689 10.03 -3.66 10.63
CA ASP A 689 10.10 -2.47 11.48
C ASP A 689 8.89 -1.57 11.31
N VAL A 690 8.35 -1.44 10.09
CA VAL A 690 7.11 -0.68 9.83
C VAL A 690 5.95 -1.23 10.65
N TYR A 691 5.81 -2.55 10.75
CA TYR A 691 4.79 -3.17 11.60
C TYR A 691 4.98 -2.81 13.08
N SER A 692 6.20 -2.98 13.59
CA SER A 692 6.52 -2.64 14.98
C SER A 692 6.27 -1.16 15.28
N PHE A 693 6.57 -0.27 14.33
CA PHE A 693 6.25 1.15 14.42
C PHE A 693 4.74 1.43 14.38
N GLY A 694 3.98 0.71 13.57
CA GLY A 694 2.51 0.76 13.57
C GLY A 694 1.90 0.42 14.94
N VAL A 695 2.47 -0.55 15.64
CA VAL A 695 2.09 -0.87 17.03
C VAL A 695 2.39 0.30 17.97
N VAL A 696 3.53 0.99 17.82
CA VAL A 696 3.86 2.20 18.58
C VAL A 696 2.87 3.35 18.29
N LEU A 697 2.43 3.52 17.04
CA LEU A 697 1.39 4.50 16.70
C LEU A 697 0.07 4.20 17.41
N LEU A 698 -0.35 2.93 17.45
CA LEU A 698 -1.54 2.52 18.21
C LEU A 698 -1.36 2.76 19.71
N GLU A 699 -0.17 2.50 20.25
CA GLU A 699 0.15 2.77 21.65
C GLU A 699 0.05 4.28 21.98
N LEU A 700 0.53 5.14 21.09
CA LEU A 700 0.42 6.60 21.21
C LEU A 700 -1.02 7.11 21.10
N LEU A 701 -1.84 6.54 20.20
CA LEU A 701 -3.23 6.94 20.02
C LEU A 701 -4.10 6.51 21.21
N THR A 702 -3.90 5.29 21.70
CA THR A 702 -4.76 4.66 22.70
C THR A 702 -4.31 4.84 24.13
N GLY A 703 -3.03 5.15 24.37
CA GLY A 703 -2.43 5.14 25.70
C GLY A 703 -2.45 3.76 26.39
N CYS A 704 -2.81 2.70 25.65
CA CYS A 704 -2.93 1.35 26.17
C CYS A 704 -1.61 0.60 26.03
N LYS A 705 -1.29 -0.26 27.00
CA LYS A 705 -0.15 -1.18 26.87
C LYS A 705 -0.41 -2.16 25.74
N VAL A 706 0.63 -2.51 24.99
CA VAL A 706 0.55 -3.39 23.81
C VAL A 706 -0.09 -4.74 24.10
N ILE A 707 0.11 -5.30 25.29
CA ILE A 707 -0.62 -6.48 25.77
C ILE A 707 -1.37 -6.06 27.04
N ASN A 708 -2.69 -6.03 26.96
CA ASN A 708 -3.54 -5.66 28.09
C ASN A 708 -4.71 -6.65 28.26
N ARG A 709 -5.17 -6.80 29.50
CA ARG A 709 -6.40 -7.56 29.80
C ARG A 709 -7.56 -6.57 29.78
N TYR A 710 -8.35 -6.61 28.71
CA TYR A 710 -9.57 -5.79 28.60
C TYR A 710 -10.68 -6.43 29.45
N GLU A 711 -11.52 -5.59 30.07
CA GLU A 711 -12.47 -5.98 31.13
C GLU A 711 -13.51 -7.03 30.70
N ASP A 712 -13.71 -7.24 29.39
CA ASP A 712 -14.78 -8.09 28.86
C ASP A 712 -14.38 -9.50 28.35
N SER A 713 -13.09 -9.89 28.36
CA SER A 713 -12.71 -11.20 27.74
C SER A 713 -11.77 -12.11 28.51
N GLY A 714 -11.20 -11.70 29.66
CA GLY A 714 -10.31 -12.55 30.48
C GLY A 714 -8.97 -12.94 29.83
N THR A 715 -8.86 -12.91 28.50
CA THR A 715 -7.65 -13.14 27.71
C THR A 715 -6.91 -11.82 27.44
N PRO A 716 -5.58 -11.78 27.63
CA PRO A 716 -4.78 -10.63 27.18
C PRO A 716 -4.93 -10.48 25.67
N LYS A 717 -5.31 -9.28 25.20
CA LYS A 717 -5.35 -8.97 23.77
C LYS A 717 -4.22 -8.02 23.40
N ASN A 718 -3.77 -8.13 22.16
CA ASN A 718 -2.85 -7.16 21.59
C ASN A 718 -3.60 -5.83 21.32
N VAL A 719 -2.93 -4.69 21.46
CA VAL A 719 -3.49 -3.38 21.07
C VAL A 719 -3.95 -3.36 19.61
N VAL A 720 -3.32 -4.12 18.72
CA VAL A 720 -3.75 -4.30 17.32
C VAL A 720 -5.14 -4.94 17.26
N GLU A 721 -5.37 -6.02 18.00
CA GLU A 721 -6.67 -6.72 18.03
C GLU A 721 -7.79 -5.89 18.66
N PHE A 722 -7.44 -4.98 19.57
CA PHE A 722 -8.36 -4.06 20.20
C PHE A 722 -8.67 -2.85 19.31
N ALA A 723 -7.64 -2.12 18.86
CA ALA A 723 -7.80 -0.81 18.25
C ALA A 723 -8.15 -0.88 16.76
N VAL A 724 -7.56 -1.80 15.99
CA VAL A 724 -7.74 -1.86 14.54
C VAL A 724 -9.20 -2.05 14.13
N PRO A 725 -10.01 -2.92 14.76
CA PRO A 725 -11.43 -3.04 14.40
C PRO A 725 -12.22 -1.75 14.58
N HIS A 726 -11.95 -0.98 15.64
CA HIS A 726 -12.62 0.31 15.87
C HIS A 726 -12.15 1.37 14.88
N ILE A 727 -10.84 1.48 14.62
CA ILE A 727 -10.30 2.45 13.66
C ILE A 727 -10.79 2.12 12.23
N ALA A 728 -10.79 0.86 11.84
CA ALA A 728 -11.32 0.42 10.54
C ALA A 728 -12.84 0.62 10.41
N ALA A 729 -13.56 0.67 11.54
CA ALA A 729 -14.97 1.02 11.61
C ALA A 729 -15.24 2.54 11.68
N ASP A 730 -14.19 3.37 11.63
CA ASP A 730 -14.25 4.84 11.81
C ASP A 730 -14.70 5.28 13.22
N ASP A 731 -14.63 4.36 14.18
CA ASP A 731 -14.94 4.55 15.60
C ASP A 731 -13.67 4.93 16.39
N ILE A 732 -12.74 5.70 15.79
CA ILE A 732 -11.44 5.98 16.42
C ILE A 732 -11.59 6.65 17.80
N HIS A 733 -12.60 7.51 17.96
CA HIS A 733 -12.93 8.17 19.21
C HIS A 733 -13.15 7.19 20.39
N LYS A 734 -13.51 5.92 20.13
CA LYS A 734 -13.69 4.89 21.16
C LYS A 734 -12.39 4.31 21.69
N VAL A 735 -11.29 4.49 20.96
CA VAL A 735 -9.99 3.92 21.31
C VAL A 735 -8.96 4.99 21.69
N LEU A 736 -9.27 6.27 21.51
CA LEU A 736 -8.39 7.36 21.90
C LEU A 736 -8.10 7.34 23.41
N ASP A 737 -6.87 7.70 23.77
CA ASP A 737 -6.43 7.76 25.15
C ASP A 737 -7.35 8.66 26.00
N PRO A 738 -8.07 8.10 26.99
CA PRO A 738 -8.98 8.87 27.83
C PRO A 738 -8.26 9.86 28.76
N LYS A 739 -6.93 9.77 28.89
CA LYS A 739 -6.12 10.75 29.64
C LYS A 739 -5.96 12.08 28.90
N LEU A 740 -6.19 12.10 27.58
CA LEU A 740 -6.13 13.31 26.77
C LEU A 740 -7.52 13.95 26.66
N PRO A 741 -7.60 15.28 26.49
CA PRO A 741 -8.83 15.90 26.07
C PRO A 741 -9.26 15.32 24.71
N LEU A 742 -10.56 15.28 24.48
CA LEU A 742 -11.08 14.94 23.16
C LEU A 742 -10.43 15.86 22.11
N PRO A 743 -10.01 15.31 20.96
CA PRO A 743 -9.40 16.13 19.91
C PRO A 743 -10.33 17.27 19.50
N THR A 744 -9.75 18.44 19.25
CA THR A 744 -10.46 19.54 18.60
C THR A 744 -10.89 19.17 17.16
N PRO A 745 -11.78 19.93 16.51
CA PRO A 745 -12.19 19.65 15.14
C PRO A 745 -11.06 19.62 14.10
N SER A 746 -9.95 20.35 14.30
CA SER A 746 -8.75 20.25 13.44
C SER A 746 -7.90 19.03 13.80
N GLU A 747 -7.69 18.76 15.09
CA GLU A 747 -6.91 17.62 15.55
C GLU A 747 -7.57 16.26 15.24
N ILE A 748 -8.90 16.17 15.26
CA ILE A 748 -9.60 14.89 15.00
C ILE A 748 -9.30 14.38 13.59
N GLU A 749 -9.15 15.26 12.60
CA GLU A 749 -8.79 14.87 11.24
C GLU A 749 -7.38 14.27 11.20
N ALA A 750 -6.42 14.94 11.85
CA ALA A 750 -5.03 14.47 11.95
C ALA A 750 -4.93 13.13 12.71
N VAL A 751 -5.59 13.02 13.86
CA VAL A 751 -5.63 11.83 14.70
C VAL A 751 -6.27 10.66 13.96
N THR A 752 -7.37 10.90 13.24
CA THR A 752 -8.04 9.90 12.39
C THR A 752 -7.13 9.44 11.26
N TYR A 753 -6.47 10.38 10.58
CA TYR A 753 -5.51 10.07 9.53
C TYR A 753 -4.34 9.20 10.04
N VAL A 754 -3.79 9.52 11.21
CA VAL A 754 -2.72 8.72 11.83
C VAL A 754 -3.23 7.36 12.30
N GLY A 755 -4.48 7.25 12.75
CA GLY A 755 -5.14 5.97 12.99
C GLY A 755 -5.15 5.10 11.73
N TYR A 756 -5.53 5.68 10.59
CA TYR A 756 -5.49 4.97 9.31
C TYR A 756 -4.07 4.60 8.87
N LEU A 757 -3.09 5.46 9.13
CA LEU A 757 -1.69 5.13 8.88
C LEU A 757 -1.22 3.97 9.76
N ALA A 758 -1.64 3.93 11.02
CA ALA A 758 -1.32 2.86 11.95
C ALA A 758 -1.90 1.50 11.49
N ILE A 759 -3.15 1.47 11.01
CA ILE A 759 -3.73 0.22 10.45
C ILE A 759 -2.97 -0.24 9.20
N ASP A 760 -2.57 0.69 8.33
CA ASP A 760 -1.81 0.40 7.11
C ASP A 760 -0.42 -0.20 7.46
N CYS A 761 0.20 0.26 8.56
CA CYS A 761 1.46 -0.28 9.06
C CYS A 761 1.34 -1.70 9.63
N VAL A 762 0.22 -2.05 10.26
CA VAL A 762 0.04 -3.36 10.95
C VAL A 762 -0.67 -4.42 10.10
N ILE A 763 -0.78 -4.22 8.79
CA ILE A 763 -1.32 -5.22 7.86
C ILE A 763 -0.49 -6.53 7.96
N PRO A 764 -1.12 -7.72 8.01
CA PRO A 764 -0.38 -8.99 8.10
C PRO A 764 0.61 -9.20 6.97
N GLU A 765 0.26 -8.84 5.73
CA GLU A 765 1.11 -8.93 4.54
C GLU A 765 2.09 -7.75 4.44
N GLY A 766 3.37 -7.97 4.70
CA GLY A 766 4.39 -6.91 4.71
C GLY A 766 4.58 -6.17 3.39
N LYS A 767 4.27 -6.79 2.25
CA LYS A 767 4.35 -6.15 0.94
C LYS A 767 3.35 -4.98 0.79
N GLU A 768 2.22 -5.03 1.50
CA GLU A 768 1.13 -4.05 1.38
C GLU A 768 1.29 -2.87 2.35
N ARG A 769 2.14 -3.02 3.37
CA ARG A 769 2.48 -1.95 4.31
C ARG A 769 3.14 -0.77 3.57
N PRO A 770 2.99 0.47 4.05
CA PRO A 770 3.74 1.59 3.51
C PRO A 770 5.25 1.45 3.75
N THR A 771 6.05 2.23 3.03
CA THR A 771 7.45 2.49 3.34
C THR A 771 7.57 3.50 4.48
N MET A 772 8.71 3.54 5.18
CA MET A 772 8.93 4.55 6.23
C MET A 772 8.86 5.98 5.70
N THR A 773 9.28 6.23 4.45
CA THR A 773 9.11 7.54 3.80
C THR A 773 7.64 7.95 3.64
N GLU A 774 6.77 7.03 3.22
CA GLU A 774 5.33 7.29 3.16
C GLU A 774 4.73 7.55 4.56
N VAL A 775 5.22 6.84 5.58
CA VAL A 775 4.83 7.04 6.98
C VAL A 775 5.26 8.41 7.49
N VAL A 776 6.51 8.83 7.24
CA VAL A 776 7.02 10.16 7.60
C VAL A 776 6.18 11.25 6.94
N ASN A 777 5.96 11.18 5.62
CA ASN A 777 5.13 12.15 4.88
C ASN A 777 3.69 12.21 5.42
N GLY A 778 3.14 11.07 5.85
CA GLY A 778 1.83 11.02 6.50
C GLY A 778 1.81 11.74 7.84
N LEU A 779 2.80 11.49 8.69
CA LEU A 779 2.92 12.12 10.00
C LEU A 779 3.22 13.62 9.92
N GLU A 780 4.01 14.07 8.93
CA GLU A 780 4.27 15.49 8.72
C GLU A 780 2.98 16.27 8.43
N ARG A 781 2.14 15.76 7.53
CA ARG A 781 0.83 16.38 7.25
C ARG A 781 -0.06 16.42 8.48
N ALA A 782 -0.10 15.33 9.25
CA ALA A 782 -0.90 15.27 10.47
C ALA A 782 -0.42 16.25 11.54
N VAL A 783 0.90 16.39 11.73
CA VAL A 783 1.48 17.36 12.67
C VAL A 783 1.14 18.79 12.26
N VAL A 784 1.22 19.13 10.97
CA VAL A 784 0.86 20.47 10.47
C VAL A 784 -0.62 20.77 10.74
N ALA A 785 -1.51 19.80 10.51
CA ALA A 785 -2.94 19.95 10.76
C ALA A 785 -3.30 20.15 12.25
N CYS A 786 -2.48 19.65 13.20
CA CYS A 786 -2.68 19.87 14.64
C CYS A 786 -2.19 21.24 15.15
N VAL A 787 -1.43 22.00 14.35
CA VAL A 787 -0.86 23.30 14.76
C VAL A 787 -1.70 24.48 14.26
N GLN A 788 -2.67 24.22 13.37
CA GLN A 788 -3.67 25.17 12.88
C GLN A 788 -4.92 25.16 13.77
#